data_AF-Q0T6F3-F1
#
_entry.id   AF-Q0T6F3-F1
#
_cell.length_a   1.000
_cell.length_b   1.000
_cell.length_c   1.000
_cell.angle_alpha   90.00
_cell.angle_beta   90.00
_cell.angle_gamma   90.00
#
_symmetry.space_group_name_H-M   'P 1'
#
loop_
_entity.id
_entity.type
_entity.pdbx_description
1 polymer ?
#
loop_
_entity_poly.entity_id
_entity_poly.type
_entity_poly.pdbx_seq_one_letter_code
_entity_poly.pdbx_strand_id
1 'polypeptide(L)'
;MLQKVTEVSRHYGEALSARFGQLYRNITGSPHKPFNPQTFSNALSHFSMLAVLVFGFYWLIRLCALPLYRKMGQWARQKNRERSNWLQLPAMIIGAFIIDLLLLALTLFVGQVLSDNLNAGSRTIAFQQSLFLNAFALIEFFKAVLRLIFCPNVAELRPFTIQDESARYWGRRLSWLSSLIGYGLIVAVPIISNQVNVQIGALANVIIMLCMTVWALYLIFRNKKEITQHLLNFAEHSLAFFSLFIRAFALVWHWLASAYFIVLFFFSLFDPGNSLKFMMGATVRSLAIIGIAAFVSGMFSRWLAKTITLSPHTQRNYPELQKRLNGWLSAALKTARILTVCVAVMLLLSAWGLFDFWNWLQNGAGQKTVDILIRIALILFFSAVGWTVLASLIENRLASDIHGRPLPSARTRTLLTLFRNALAVIISTITIMIVLSEIGVNIAPLLAGAGALGLAISFGSQTLVKDIITGVFIQFENGMNTGDLVTIGPLTGTVERMSIRSVGVRQDTGAYHIIPWSSITTFANFVRGIGSVVANYDVDRHEDADKANQALKDAVTELMENEEIRGLIIGEPNFAGIVGLSNTAFTLRVSFTTLPLKQWTVRFALDSQVKKHFDLAGVRAPVQTYQVLPAPGATPAEPLPPGEPTL
;
A
#
# COMPACT_ATOMS: atom_id res chain seq x y z
N MET A 1 -6.32 -15.98 39.90
CA MET A 1 -4.91 -15.51 39.87
C MET A 1 -4.14 -15.90 41.12
N LEU A 2 -4.65 -15.64 42.33
CA LEU A 2 -3.97 -15.96 43.60
C LEU A 2 -3.57 -17.44 43.73
N GLN A 3 -4.44 -18.40 43.39
CA GLN A 3 -4.09 -19.84 43.41
C GLN A 3 -2.92 -20.18 42.47
N LYS A 4 -2.89 -19.67 41.23
CA LYS A 4 -1.75 -19.88 40.30
C LYS A 4 -0.45 -19.27 40.82
N VAL A 5 -0.51 -18.11 41.48
CA VAL A 5 0.69 -17.50 42.10
C VAL A 5 1.17 -18.33 43.29
N THR A 6 0.25 -18.90 44.06
CA THR A 6 0.57 -19.76 45.21
C THR A 6 1.18 -21.09 44.77
N GLU A 7 0.65 -21.68 43.70
CA GLU A 7 1.12 -22.94 43.11
C GLU A 7 2.49 -22.79 42.44
N VAL A 8 2.71 -21.69 41.72
CA VAL A 8 4.02 -21.28 41.18
C VAL A 8 5.01 -21.04 42.33
N SER A 9 4.62 -20.25 43.35
CA SER A 9 5.48 -19.97 44.50
C SER A 9 5.88 -21.24 45.25
N ARG A 10 4.96 -22.20 45.39
CA ARG A 10 5.21 -23.47 46.07
C ARG A 10 6.08 -24.41 45.24
N HIS A 11 5.84 -24.51 43.93
CA HIS A 11 6.65 -25.33 43.03
C HIS A 11 8.10 -24.83 42.94
N TYR A 12 8.30 -23.51 42.79
CA TYR A 12 9.63 -22.91 42.81
C TYR A 12 10.25 -22.94 44.22
N GLY A 13 9.45 -22.79 45.28
CA GLY A 13 9.92 -22.87 46.67
C GLY A 13 10.41 -24.26 47.08
N GLU A 14 9.68 -25.32 46.71
CA GLU A 14 10.08 -26.71 46.93
C GLU A 14 11.33 -27.08 46.11
N ALA A 15 11.41 -26.65 44.85
CA ALA A 15 12.59 -26.82 44.01
C ALA A 15 13.82 -26.11 44.58
N LEU A 16 13.64 -24.88 45.09
CA LEU A 16 14.72 -24.08 45.70
C LEU A 16 15.20 -24.70 47.02
N SER A 17 14.28 -25.15 47.88
CA SER A 17 14.57 -25.89 49.11
C SER A 17 15.33 -27.19 48.83
N ALA A 18 14.88 -27.99 47.86
CA ALA A 18 15.54 -29.23 47.48
C ALA A 18 16.97 -29.00 46.98
N ARG A 19 17.19 -27.95 46.17
CA ARG A 19 18.53 -27.56 45.70
C ARG A 19 19.41 -26.98 46.81
N PHE A 20 18.86 -26.21 47.75
CA PHE A 20 19.58 -25.77 48.95
C PHE A 20 19.99 -26.96 49.82
N GLY A 21 19.11 -27.95 50.00
CA GLY A 21 19.42 -29.19 50.71
C GLY A 21 20.46 -30.05 50.00
N GLN A 22 20.56 -29.97 48.66
CA GLN A 22 21.62 -30.62 47.88
C GLN A 22 22.95 -29.87 48.00
N LEU A 23 22.95 -28.53 47.96
CA LEU A 23 24.13 -27.70 48.19
C LEU A 23 24.67 -27.92 49.60
N TYR A 24 23.81 -27.94 50.62
CA TYR A 24 24.18 -28.22 52.00
C TYR A 24 24.80 -29.61 52.15
N ARG A 25 24.17 -30.66 51.58
CA ARG A 25 24.73 -32.03 51.60
C ARG A 25 26.04 -32.15 50.85
N ASN A 26 26.22 -31.45 49.73
CA ASN A 26 27.51 -31.40 49.03
C ASN A 26 28.58 -30.71 49.88
N ILE A 27 28.21 -29.66 50.61
CA ILE A 27 29.08 -28.89 51.52
C ILE A 27 29.42 -29.68 52.81
N THR A 28 28.56 -30.58 53.30
CA THR A 28 28.81 -31.29 54.57
C THR A 28 29.19 -32.76 54.43
N GLY A 29 28.80 -33.44 53.34
CA GLY A 29 28.86 -34.91 53.24
C GLY A 29 29.93 -35.52 52.32
N SER A 30 30.83 -34.73 51.71
CA SER A 30 31.81 -35.26 50.76
C SER A 30 33.01 -35.93 51.46
N PRO A 31 33.53 -37.07 50.97
CA PRO A 31 34.71 -37.72 51.53
C PRO A 31 35.91 -36.76 51.49
N HIS A 32 36.59 -36.59 52.63
CA HIS A 32 37.74 -35.72 52.74
C HIS A 32 38.92 -36.39 52.03
N LYS A 33 39.29 -35.91 50.84
CA LYS A 33 40.54 -36.30 50.20
C LYS A 33 41.67 -35.59 50.95
N PRO A 34 42.69 -36.30 51.48
CA PRO A 34 43.78 -35.65 52.18
C PRO A 34 44.53 -34.73 51.21
N PHE A 35 44.62 -33.44 51.56
CA PHE A 35 45.34 -32.45 50.78
C PHE A 35 46.83 -32.80 50.76
N ASN A 36 47.40 -33.00 49.56
CA ASN A 36 48.82 -33.24 49.40
C ASN A 36 49.51 -31.95 48.90
N PRO A 37 50.25 -31.24 49.77
CA PRO A 37 50.86 -29.96 49.44
C PRO A 37 51.93 -30.08 48.35
N GLN A 38 52.63 -31.20 48.27
CA GLN A 38 53.72 -31.40 47.30
C GLN A 38 53.19 -31.53 45.87
N THR A 39 52.13 -32.34 45.68
CA THR A 39 51.49 -32.49 44.37
C THR A 39 50.76 -31.22 43.95
N PHE A 40 50.19 -30.48 44.90
CA PHE A 40 49.54 -29.20 44.63
C PHE A 40 50.55 -28.14 44.20
N SER A 41 51.65 -27.97 44.95
CA SER A 41 52.69 -26.99 44.64
C SER A 41 53.35 -27.27 43.28
N ASN A 42 53.63 -28.54 42.97
CA ASN A 42 54.18 -28.92 41.66
C ASN A 42 53.18 -28.67 40.52
N ALA A 43 51.90 -29.05 40.69
CA ALA A 43 50.89 -28.79 39.67
C ALA A 43 50.68 -27.27 39.46
N LEU A 44 50.69 -26.50 40.55
CA LEU A 44 50.57 -25.04 40.52
C LEU A 44 51.76 -24.37 39.84
N SER A 45 52.99 -24.84 40.06
CA SER A 45 54.19 -24.28 39.42
C SER A 45 54.16 -24.52 37.90
N HIS A 46 53.89 -25.74 37.44
CA HIS A 46 53.75 -26.07 36.02
C HIS A 46 52.59 -25.32 35.34
N PHE A 47 51.47 -25.18 36.04
CA PHE A 47 50.33 -24.37 35.59
C PHE A 47 50.72 -22.88 35.46
N SER A 48 51.37 -22.32 36.48
CA SER A 48 51.76 -20.91 36.51
C SER A 48 52.79 -20.58 35.43
N MET A 49 53.75 -21.50 35.18
CA MET A 49 54.73 -21.39 34.12
C MET A 49 54.06 -21.35 32.74
N LEU A 50 53.13 -22.26 32.47
CA LEU A 50 52.34 -22.24 31.23
C LEU A 50 51.56 -20.93 31.10
N ALA A 51 50.87 -20.50 32.15
CA ALA A 51 50.07 -19.28 32.12
C ALA A 51 50.92 -18.04 31.81
N VAL A 52 52.07 -17.88 32.49
CA VAL A 52 53.00 -16.77 32.25
C VAL A 52 53.53 -16.77 30.82
N LEU A 53 53.92 -17.94 30.30
CA LEU A 53 54.42 -18.05 28.93
C LEU A 53 53.34 -17.74 27.88
N VAL A 54 52.11 -18.25 28.06
CA VAL A 54 50.99 -18.00 27.14
C VAL A 54 50.57 -16.52 27.17
N PHE A 55 50.42 -15.92 28.36
CA PHE A 55 50.10 -14.48 28.47
C PHE A 55 51.22 -13.59 27.94
N GLY A 56 52.48 -13.93 28.23
CA GLY A 56 53.66 -13.23 27.74
C GLY A 56 53.72 -13.24 26.21
N PHE A 57 53.56 -14.42 25.60
CA PHE A 57 53.51 -14.57 24.15
C PHE A 57 52.36 -13.78 23.52
N TYR A 58 51.14 -13.88 24.08
CA TYR A 58 49.97 -13.16 23.58
C TYR A 58 50.15 -11.64 23.65
N TRP A 59 50.71 -11.14 24.75
CA TRP A 59 50.97 -9.72 24.93
C TRP A 59 52.01 -9.21 23.94
N LEU A 60 53.11 -9.96 23.74
CA LEU A 60 54.19 -9.61 22.82
C LEU A 60 53.70 -9.60 21.37
N ILE A 61 53.02 -10.65 20.90
CA ILE A 61 52.56 -10.74 19.51
C ILE A 61 51.55 -9.63 19.18
N ARG A 62 50.74 -9.24 20.17
CA ARG A 62 49.77 -8.15 20.03
C ARG A 62 50.44 -6.78 20.05
N LEU A 63 51.52 -6.62 20.80
CA LEU A 63 52.33 -5.40 20.79
C LEU A 63 52.96 -5.20 19.41
N CYS A 64 53.43 -6.27 18.77
CA CYS A 64 53.92 -6.24 17.39
C CYS A 64 52.83 -5.93 16.35
N ALA A 65 51.56 -6.25 16.62
CA ALA A 65 50.43 -5.97 15.71
C ALA A 65 49.87 -4.53 15.82
N LEU A 66 50.18 -3.77 16.88
CA LEU A 66 49.76 -2.37 17.05
C LEU A 66 50.06 -1.42 15.87
N PRO A 67 51.27 -1.41 15.26
CA PRO A 67 51.55 -0.56 14.11
C PRO A 67 50.67 -0.89 12.90
N LEU A 68 50.36 -2.18 12.69
CA LEU A 68 49.47 -2.62 11.62
C LEU A 68 48.06 -2.07 11.83
N TYR A 69 47.52 -2.16 13.05
CA TYR A 69 46.19 -1.63 13.36
C TYR A 69 46.08 -0.11 13.16
N ARG A 70 47.13 0.65 13.52
CA ARG A 70 47.16 2.10 13.26
C ARG A 70 47.15 2.40 11.77
N LYS A 71 48.01 1.73 10.99
CA LYS A 71 48.07 1.92 9.53
C LYS A 71 46.74 1.58 8.83
N MET A 72 46.10 0.50 9.27
CA MET A 72 44.76 0.09 8.81
C MET A 72 43.69 1.16 9.11
N GLY A 73 43.73 1.76 10.30
CA GLY A 73 42.81 2.83 10.72
C GLY A 73 42.93 4.11 9.90
N GLN A 74 44.17 4.59 9.73
CA GLN A 74 44.46 5.80 8.94
C GLN A 74 43.98 5.65 7.49
N TRP A 75 44.31 4.53 6.87
CA TRP A 75 43.91 4.23 5.49
C TRP A 75 42.38 4.16 5.33
N ALA A 76 41.70 3.46 6.25
CA ALA A 76 40.24 3.32 6.21
C ALA A 76 39.51 4.66 6.37
N ARG A 77 39.97 5.51 7.30
CA ARG A 77 39.38 6.83 7.56
C ARG A 77 39.63 7.82 6.43
N GLN A 78 40.82 7.80 5.82
CA GLN A 78 41.13 8.64 4.66
C GLN A 78 40.19 8.32 3.49
N LYS A 79 39.99 7.04 3.18
CA LYS A 79 39.16 6.60 2.05
C LYS A 79 37.64 6.74 2.30
N ASN A 80 37.20 6.62 3.56
CA ASN A 80 35.81 6.91 3.95
C ASN A 80 35.48 8.41 3.88
N ARG A 81 36.49 9.30 3.97
CA ARG A 81 36.33 10.76 3.87
C ARG A 81 36.02 11.22 2.44
N GLU A 82 36.47 10.46 1.43
CA GLU A 82 36.23 10.71 0.00
C GLU A 82 34.82 10.30 -0.48
N ARG A 83 33.92 9.89 0.44
CA ARG A 83 32.48 9.58 0.22
C ARG A 83 32.14 8.50 -0.83
N SER A 84 33.10 7.98 -1.58
CA SER A 84 32.85 7.06 -2.69
C SER A 84 32.63 5.59 -2.24
N ASN A 85 33.21 5.15 -1.12
CA ASN A 85 33.19 3.73 -0.71
C ASN A 85 32.85 3.50 0.77
N TRP A 86 31.58 3.23 1.07
CA TRP A 86 31.08 2.94 2.42
C TRP A 86 31.57 1.60 3.01
N LEU A 87 31.96 0.64 2.17
CA LEU A 87 32.33 -0.72 2.60
C LEU A 87 33.71 -0.81 3.27
N GLN A 88 34.60 0.16 3.04
CA GLN A 88 36.00 0.03 3.41
C GLN A 88 36.26 0.17 4.91
N LEU A 89 35.57 1.09 5.59
CA LEU A 89 35.72 1.22 7.04
C LEU A 89 35.18 -0.02 7.79
N PRO A 90 33.96 -0.52 7.52
CA PRO A 90 33.49 -1.79 8.09
C PRO A 90 34.38 -2.99 7.72
N ALA A 91 34.86 -3.07 6.47
CA ALA A 91 35.74 -4.16 6.04
C ALA A 91 37.07 -4.16 6.79
N MET A 92 37.66 -2.99 7.04
CA MET A 92 38.91 -2.87 7.81
C MET A 92 38.71 -3.15 9.30
N ILE A 93 37.55 -2.80 9.86
CA ILE A 93 37.17 -3.17 11.23
C ILE A 93 37.03 -4.70 11.38
N ILE A 94 36.34 -5.35 10.42
CA ILE A 94 36.23 -6.81 10.37
C ILE A 94 37.60 -7.44 10.16
N GLY A 95 38.42 -6.89 9.27
CA GLY A 95 39.80 -7.34 9.04
C GLY A 95 40.65 -7.27 10.32
N ALA A 96 40.55 -6.19 11.09
CA ALA A 96 41.25 -6.06 12.37
C ALA A 96 40.78 -7.11 13.39
N PHE A 97 39.48 -7.43 13.41
CA PHE A 97 38.95 -8.52 14.25
C PHE A 97 39.44 -9.91 13.82
N ILE A 98 39.50 -10.17 12.51
CA ILE A 98 40.07 -11.42 11.97
C ILE A 98 41.53 -11.58 12.39
N ILE A 99 42.33 -10.51 12.33
CA ILE A 99 43.72 -10.53 12.81
C ILE A 99 43.76 -10.86 14.31
N ASP A 100 42.91 -10.22 15.13
CA ASP A 100 42.81 -10.53 16.58
C ASP A 100 42.45 -12.01 16.83
N LEU A 101 41.59 -12.62 16.01
CA LEU A 101 41.25 -14.05 16.09
C LEU A 101 42.40 -14.96 15.64
N LEU A 102 43.14 -14.58 14.59
CA LEU A 102 44.31 -15.31 14.12
C LEU A 102 45.44 -15.29 15.17
N LEU A 103 45.68 -14.14 15.80
CA LEU A 103 46.66 -14.01 16.89
C LEU A 103 46.26 -14.86 18.10
N LEU A 104 44.95 -14.91 18.42
CA LEU A 104 44.43 -15.78 19.47
C LEU A 104 44.63 -17.26 19.10
N ALA A 105 44.27 -17.68 17.89
CA ALA A 105 44.44 -19.05 17.42
C ALA A 105 45.91 -19.48 17.43
N LEU A 106 46.82 -18.62 16.99
CA LEU A 106 48.26 -18.87 17.03
C LEU A 106 48.76 -19.01 18.48
N THR A 107 48.28 -18.17 19.39
CA THR A 107 48.62 -18.26 20.82
C THR A 107 48.11 -19.54 21.45
N LEU A 108 46.91 -19.98 21.10
CA LEU A 108 46.34 -21.25 21.56
C LEU A 108 47.13 -22.44 21.02
N PHE A 109 47.55 -22.38 19.76
CA PHE A 109 48.41 -23.41 19.16
C PHE A 109 49.74 -23.52 19.91
N VAL A 110 50.42 -22.40 20.15
CA VAL A 110 51.66 -22.35 20.95
C VAL A 110 51.42 -22.83 22.38
N GLY A 111 50.30 -22.42 22.99
CA GLY A 111 49.90 -22.83 24.33
C GLY A 111 49.64 -24.34 24.44
N GLN A 112 49.04 -24.95 23.41
CA GLN A 112 48.82 -26.39 23.36
C GLN A 112 50.15 -27.16 23.25
N VAL A 113 51.03 -26.74 22.33
CA VAL A 113 52.39 -27.32 22.20
C VAL A 113 53.16 -27.22 23.51
N LEU A 114 53.07 -26.07 24.18
CA LEU A 114 53.73 -25.85 25.47
C LEU A 114 53.10 -26.68 26.60
N SER A 115 51.79 -26.87 26.60
CA SER A 115 51.08 -27.75 27.54
C SER A 115 51.52 -29.20 27.38
N ASP A 116 51.67 -29.69 26.14
CA ASP A 116 52.06 -31.07 25.86
C ASP A 116 53.50 -31.35 26.33
N ASN A 117 54.39 -30.36 26.28
CA ASN A 117 55.78 -30.47 26.72
C ASN A 117 55.97 -30.22 28.24
N LEU A 118 55.10 -29.44 28.88
CA LEU A 118 55.22 -29.06 30.30
C LEU A 118 54.36 -29.90 31.25
N ASN A 119 53.59 -30.88 30.76
CA ASN A 119 52.66 -31.67 31.58
C ASN A 119 53.35 -32.70 32.51
N ALA A 120 54.67 -32.90 32.39
CA ALA A 120 55.49 -33.81 33.19
C ALA A 120 54.90 -35.24 33.32
N GLY A 121 54.13 -35.70 32.32
CA GLY A 121 53.45 -37.00 32.32
C GLY A 121 52.26 -37.14 33.29
N SER A 122 51.83 -36.08 33.97
CA SER A 122 50.74 -36.11 34.94
C SER A 122 49.39 -35.77 34.32
N ARG A 123 48.42 -36.69 34.42
CA ARG A 123 47.03 -36.46 33.96
C ARG A 123 46.36 -35.27 34.64
N THR A 124 46.70 -35.00 35.90
CA THR A 124 46.14 -33.89 36.67
C THR A 124 46.67 -32.55 36.17
N ILE A 125 47.96 -32.45 35.85
CA ILE A 125 48.56 -31.22 35.30
C ILE A 125 47.99 -30.95 33.91
N ALA A 126 47.92 -31.96 33.05
CA ALA A 126 47.33 -31.84 31.71
C ALA A 126 45.87 -31.36 31.75
N PHE A 127 45.06 -31.87 32.70
CA PHE A 127 43.67 -31.42 32.88
C PHE A 127 43.60 -29.93 33.28
N GLN A 128 44.44 -29.48 34.23
CA GLN A 128 44.46 -28.07 34.66
C GLN A 128 44.93 -27.13 33.55
N GLN A 129 45.95 -27.53 32.80
CA GLN A 129 46.45 -26.78 31.65
C GLN A 129 45.40 -26.69 30.53
N SER A 130 44.66 -27.77 30.26
CA SER A 130 43.54 -27.77 29.31
C SER A 130 42.40 -26.85 29.75
N LEU A 131 42.02 -26.86 31.03
CA LEU A 131 41.04 -25.91 31.58
C LEU A 131 41.48 -24.46 31.40
N PHE A 132 42.78 -24.17 31.63
CA PHE A 132 43.34 -22.84 31.40
C PHE A 132 43.30 -22.43 29.93
N LEU A 133 43.75 -23.29 29.00
CA LEU A 133 43.74 -22.97 27.58
C LEU A 133 42.31 -22.76 27.05
N ASN A 134 41.34 -23.57 27.50
CA ASN A 134 39.92 -23.39 27.17
C ASN A 134 39.38 -22.06 27.72
N ALA A 135 39.68 -21.72 28.97
CA ALA A 135 39.28 -20.44 29.55
C ALA A 135 39.97 -19.26 28.85
N PHE A 136 41.26 -19.40 28.53
CA PHE A 136 42.04 -18.39 27.82
C PHE A 136 41.44 -18.11 26.44
N ALA A 137 41.15 -19.17 25.65
CA ALA A 137 40.48 -19.06 24.36
C ALA A 137 39.19 -18.26 24.48
N LEU A 138 38.35 -18.63 25.44
CA LEU A 138 37.03 -18.05 25.61
C LEU A 138 37.07 -16.57 26.06
N ILE A 139 37.90 -16.27 27.06
CA ILE A 139 37.99 -14.93 27.65
C ILE A 139 38.68 -13.96 26.69
N GLU A 140 39.76 -14.38 26.04
CA GLU A 140 40.44 -13.52 25.08
C GLU A 140 39.64 -13.34 23.79
N PHE A 141 38.84 -14.32 23.39
CA PHE A 141 37.81 -14.12 22.35
C PHE A 141 36.81 -13.05 22.77
N PHE A 142 36.25 -13.13 23.98
CA PHE A 142 35.31 -12.12 24.48
C PHE A 142 35.96 -10.73 24.55
N LYS A 143 37.20 -10.63 25.04
CA LYS A 143 37.95 -9.37 25.03
C LYS A 143 38.24 -8.88 23.61
N ALA A 144 38.47 -9.76 22.62
CA ALA A 144 38.60 -9.35 21.22
C ALA A 144 37.30 -8.72 20.71
N VAL A 145 36.13 -9.27 21.08
CA VAL A 145 34.82 -8.67 20.78
C VAL A 145 34.66 -7.30 21.45
N LEU A 146 35.06 -7.15 22.72
CA LEU A 146 35.04 -5.84 23.39
C LEU A 146 35.96 -4.83 22.71
N ARG A 147 37.12 -5.28 22.23
CA ARG A 147 38.05 -4.43 21.47
C ARG A 147 37.50 -4.04 20.11
N LEU A 148 36.76 -4.92 19.45
CA LEU A 148 36.03 -4.62 18.22
C LEU A 148 34.99 -3.51 18.45
N ILE A 149 34.26 -3.56 19.56
CA ILE A 149 33.20 -2.58 19.87
C ILE A 149 33.77 -1.23 20.30
N PHE A 150 34.73 -1.23 21.24
CA PHE A 150 35.21 0.01 21.88
C PHE A 150 36.51 0.56 21.29
N CYS A 151 37.33 -0.26 20.62
CA CYS A 151 38.68 0.07 20.12
C CYS A 151 39.45 1.07 21.02
N PRO A 152 39.80 0.69 22.27
CA PRO A 152 40.30 1.63 23.28
C PRO A 152 41.67 2.24 22.94
N ASN A 153 42.48 1.54 22.12
CA ASN A 153 43.86 1.92 21.82
C ASN A 153 44.05 2.54 20.43
N VAL A 154 43.07 2.39 19.52
CA VAL A 154 43.15 2.87 18.12
C VAL A 154 41.84 3.56 17.78
N ALA A 155 41.82 4.89 17.94
CA ALA A 155 40.63 5.72 17.75
C ALA A 155 40.04 5.64 16.33
N GLU A 156 40.93 5.50 15.34
CA GLU A 156 40.60 5.58 13.93
C GLU A 156 39.73 4.42 13.44
N LEU A 157 39.85 3.25 14.07
CA LEU A 157 39.09 2.03 13.77
C LEU A 157 37.78 1.91 14.57
N ARG A 158 37.38 2.90 15.37
CA ARG A 158 36.14 2.79 16.15
C ARG A 158 34.91 2.69 15.24
N PRO A 159 34.03 1.68 15.43
CA PRO A 159 32.76 1.59 14.71
C PRO A 159 31.76 2.67 15.14
N PHE A 160 31.83 3.10 16.40
CA PHE A 160 30.93 4.08 17.00
C PHE A 160 31.67 5.35 17.39
N THR A 161 30.99 6.50 17.29
CA THR A 161 31.50 7.80 17.71
C THR A 161 31.42 7.92 19.24
N ILE A 162 32.34 7.27 19.94
CA ILE A 162 32.47 7.31 21.40
C ILE A 162 33.73 8.10 21.74
N GLN A 163 33.67 8.94 22.77
CA GLN A 163 34.84 9.67 23.27
C GLN A 163 35.93 8.70 23.76
N ASP A 164 37.18 9.09 23.58
CA ASP A 164 38.37 8.28 23.90
C ASP A 164 38.40 7.80 25.35
N GLU A 165 37.92 8.65 26.27
CA GLU A 165 37.88 8.37 27.70
C GLU A 165 36.83 7.29 28.04
N SER A 166 35.60 7.44 27.53
CA SER A 166 34.52 6.48 27.73
C SER A 166 34.87 5.11 27.13
N ALA A 167 35.48 5.08 25.96
CA ALA A 167 35.92 3.83 25.31
C ALA A 167 36.98 3.08 26.14
N ARG A 168 37.97 3.79 26.68
CA ARG A 168 39.01 3.22 27.57
C ARG A 168 38.43 2.78 28.91
N TYR A 169 37.54 3.58 29.49
CA TYR A 169 36.87 3.27 30.75
C TYR A 169 36.08 1.95 30.65
N TRP A 170 35.16 1.85 29.68
CA TRP A 170 34.32 0.66 29.51
C TRP A 170 35.13 -0.54 29.06
N GLY A 171 36.05 -0.38 28.10
CA GLY A 171 36.91 -1.45 27.62
C GLY A 171 37.73 -2.09 28.75
N ARG A 172 38.30 -1.28 29.65
CA ARG A 172 39.10 -1.79 30.78
C ARG A 172 38.22 -2.48 31.85
N ARG A 173 37.12 -1.85 32.26
CA ARG A 173 36.23 -2.39 33.31
C ARG A 173 35.54 -3.69 32.88
N LEU A 174 35.06 -3.77 31.64
CA LEU A 174 34.40 -4.96 31.12
C LEU A 174 35.39 -6.10 30.82
N SER A 175 36.63 -5.77 30.42
CA SER A 175 37.70 -6.77 30.29
C SER A 175 38.11 -7.35 31.65
N TRP A 176 38.19 -6.52 32.70
CA TRP A 176 38.48 -6.99 34.05
C TRP A 176 37.36 -7.88 34.58
N LEU A 177 36.10 -7.46 34.39
CA LEU A 177 34.94 -8.27 34.73
C LEU A 177 35.01 -9.64 34.03
N SER A 178 35.15 -9.67 32.69
CA SER A 178 35.25 -10.90 31.91
C SER A 178 36.40 -11.82 32.37
N SER A 179 37.56 -11.27 32.70
CA SER A 179 38.66 -12.05 33.26
C SER A 179 38.35 -12.65 34.63
N LEU A 180 37.71 -11.88 35.52
CA LEU A 180 37.28 -12.38 36.83
C LEU A 180 36.26 -13.50 36.67
N ILE A 181 35.29 -13.35 35.76
CA ILE A 181 34.30 -14.38 35.44
C ILE A 181 34.97 -15.64 34.94
N GLY A 182 35.73 -15.54 33.85
CA GLY A 182 36.23 -16.72 33.16
C GLY A 182 37.34 -17.42 33.93
N TYR A 183 38.40 -16.72 34.35
CA TYR A 183 39.52 -17.40 35.03
C TYR A 183 39.15 -17.81 36.46
N GLY A 184 38.31 -17.03 37.15
CA GLY A 184 37.81 -17.41 38.47
C GLY A 184 36.95 -18.69 38.42
N LEU A 185 35.96 -18.74 37.54
CA LEU A 185 34.97 -19.82 37.55
C LEU A 185 35.36 -21.03 36.70
N ILE A 186 36.03 -20.85 35.57
CA ILE A 186 36.37 -21.94 34.65
C ILE A 186 37.71 -22.60 35.05
N VAL A 187 38.58 -21.86 35.73
CA VAL A 187 39.93 -22.34 36.08
C VAL A 187 40.11 -22.48 37.59
N ALA A 188 39.98 -21.40 38.36
CA ALA A 188 40.28 -21.46 39.80
C ALA A 188 39.32 -22.39 40.57
N VAL A 189 38.00 -22.28 40.35
CA VAL A 189 36.99 -23.12 41.03
C VAL A 189 37.18 -24.63 40.77
N PRO A 190 37.29 -25.12 39.52
CA PRO A 190 37.52 -26.55 39.27
C PRO A 190 38.87 -27.04 39.80
N ILE A 191 39.92 -26.21 39.74
CA ILE A 191 41.23 -26.57 40.30
C ILE A 191 41.15 -26.75 41.82
N ILE A 192 40.53 -25.81 42.53
CA ILE A 192 40.34 -25.89 43.99
C ILE A 192 39.46 -27.09 44.35
N SER A 193 38.38 -27.31 43.59
CA SER A 193 37.46 -28.43 43.79
C SER A 193 38.15 -29.79 43.62
N ASN A 194 39.08 -29.92 42.67
CA ASN A 194 39.75 -31.19 42.38
C ASN A 194 40.98 -31.45 43.27
N GLN A 195 41.70 -30.38 43.66
CA GLN A 195 42.96 -30.50 44.42
C GLN A 195 42.78 -30.40 45.94
N VAL A 196 41.80 -29.61 46.41
CA VAL A 196 41.57 -29.39 47.83
C VAL A 196 40.35 -30.19 48.29
N ASN A 197 39.15 -29.71 47.95
CA ASN A 197 37.88 -30.38 48.18
C ASN A 197 36.78 -29.65 47.41
N VAL A 198 35.73 -30.39 47.00
CA VAL A 198 34.53 -29.86 46.32
C VAL A 198 33.85 -28.76 47.15
N GLN A 199 33.85 -28.90 48.48
CA GLN A 199 33.24 -27.94 49.41
C GLN A 199 33.95 -26.57 49.37
N ILE A 200 35.28 -26.59 49.34
CA ILE A 200 36.11 -25.38 49.26
C ILE A 200 36.01 -24.76 47.86
N GLY A 201 35.89 -25.58 46.81
CA GLY A 201 35.59 -25.13 45.46
C GLY A 201 34.23 -24.42 45.37
N ALA A 202 33.20 -24.97 46.02
CA ALA A 202 31.87 -24.34 46.09
C ALA A 202 31.90 -23.01 46.86
N LEU A 203 32.63 -22.93 47.98
CA LEU A 203 32.82 -21.68 48.71
C LEU A 203 33.55 -20.63 47.86
N ALA A 204 34.61 -21.03 47.15
CA ALA A 204 35.33 -20.15 46.22
C ALA A 204 34.41 -19.63 45.10
N ASN A 205 33.55 -20.49 44.54
CA ASN A 205 32.53 -20.09 43.57
C ASN A 205 31.59 -19.01 44.14
N VAL A 206 31.07 -19.20 45.35
CA VAL A 206 30.18 -18.22 46.01
C VAL A 206 30.89 -16.88 46.19
N ILE A 207 32.13 -16.88 46.70
CA ILE A 207 32.91 -15.66 46.94
C ILE A 207 33.19 -14.92 45.63
N ILE A 208 33.66 -15.62 44.61
CA ILE A 208 33.95 -15.03 43.29
C ILE A 208 32.69 -14.44 42.67
N MET A 209 31.57 -15.17 42.72
CA MET A 209 30.29 -14.70 42.20
C MET A 209 29.73 -13.51 42.99
N LEU A 210 29.87 -13.51 44.32
CA LEU A 210 29.43 -12.38 45.15
C LEU A 210 30.24 -11.11 44.83
N CYS A 211 31.57 -11.22 44.80
CA CYS A 211 32.46 -10.12 44.44
C CYS A 211 32.13 -9.57 43.04
N MET A 212 31.88 -10.46 42.08
CA MET A 212 31.48 -10.10 40.72
C MET A 212 30.16 -9.35 40.69
N THR A 213 29.13 -9.84 41.38
CA THR A 213 27.81 -9.21 41.41
C THR A 213 27.86 -7.85 42.10
N VAL A 214 28.59 -7.72 43.22
CA VAL A 214 28.80 -6.44 43.89
C VAL A 214 29.52 -5.45 42.97
N TRP A 215 30.56 -5.89 42.26
CA TRP A 215 31.29 -5.05 41.31
C TRP A 215 30.41 -4.61 40.13
N ALA A 216 29.61 -5.53 39.59
CA ALA A 216 28.68 -5.23 38.50
C ALA A 216 27.60 -4.23 38.93
N LEU A 217 26.99 -4.42 40.11
CA LEU A 217 26.03 -3.48 40.70
C LEU A 217 26.66 -2.11 40.93
N TYR A 218 27.87 -2.05 41.48
CA TYR A 218 28.61 -0.80 41.63
C TYR A 218 28.78 -0.06 40.29
N LEU A 219 29.18 -0.77 39.22
CA LEU A 219 29.31 -0.19 37.88
C LEU A 219 27.97 0.32 37.32
N ILE A 220 26.89 -0.45 37.48
CA ILE A 220 25.55 -0.09 37.00
C ILE A 220 25.06 1.19 37.68
N PHE A 221 25.14 1.26 39.01
CA PHE A 221 24.64 2.42 39.76
C PHE A 221 25.53 3.65 39.61
N ARG A 222 26.86 3.48 39.54
CA ARG A 222 27.80 4.59 39.30
C ARG A 222 27.54 5.28 37.97
N ASN A 223 27.24 4.49 36.92
CA ASN A 223 27.05 4.99 35.56
C ASN A 223 25.57 5.20 35.19
N LYS A 224 24.65 5.11 36.17
CA LYS A 224 23.20 5.19 35.95
C LYS A 224 22.80 6.42 35.14
N LYS A 225 23.23 7.60 35.62
CA LYS A 225 22.85 8.89 35.04
C LYS A 225 23.35 9.06 33.61
N GLU A 226 24.61 8.71 33.37
CA GLU A 226 25.26 8.86 32.06
C GLU A 226 24.58 7.97 31.00
N ILE A 227 24.31 6.69 31.32
CA ILE A 227 23.65 5.78 30.37
C ILE A 227 22.20 6.19 30.12
N THR A 228 21.45 6.59 31.15
CA THR A 228 20.06 7.05 30.99
C THR A 228 19.99 8.28 30.09
N GLN A 229 20.89 9.26 30.24
CA GLN A 229 20.95 10.43 29.35
C GLN A 229 21.27 10.05 27.91
N HIS A 230 22.24 9.15 27.69
CA HIS A 230 22.54 8.66 26.34
C HIS A 230 21.36 7.94 25.70
N LEU A 231 20.62 7.12 26.45
CA LEU A 231 19.41 6.46 25.95
C LEU A 231 18.30 7.46 25.61
N LEU A 232 18.11 8.49 26.43
CA LEU A 232 17.14 9.55 26.17
C LEU A 232 17.50 10.37 24.91
N ASN A 233 18.77 10.77 24.76
CA ASN A 233 19.25 11.47 23.57
C ASN A 233 19.11 10.59 22.31
N PHE A 234 19.36 9.29 22.44
CA PHE A 234 19.15 8.34 21.35
C PHE A 234 17.66 8.20 20.99
N ALA A 235 16.76 8.25 21.98
CA ALA A 235 15.33 8.24 21.76
C ALA A 235 14.84 9.47 20.97
N GLU A 236 15.42 10.65 21.19
CA GLU A 236 15.06 11.88 20.47
C GLU A 236 15.37 11.82 18.97
N HIS A 237 16.44 11.10 18.59
CA HIS A 237 16.85 10.95 17.19
C HIS A 237 16.23 9.72 16.52
N SER A 238 15.34 9.00 17.22
CA SER A 238 14.68 7.79 16.74
C SER A 238 13.26 8.08 16.25
N LEU A 239 12.68 7.19 15.44
CA LEU A 239 11.27 7.31 15.02
C LEU A 239 10.35 7.34 16.24
N ALA A 240 9.25 8.10 16.17
CA ALA A 240 8.32 8.31 17.30
C ALA A 240 7.92 7.01 18.01
N PHE A 241 7.66 5.94 17.26
CA PHE A 241 7.38 4.61 17.80
C PHE A 241 8.51 4.07 18.69
N PHE A 242 9.76 4.08 18.21
CA PHE A 242 10.90 3.60 18.98
C PHE A 242 11.28 4.51 20.14
N SER A 243 11.07 5.81 19.98
CA SER A 243 11.35 6.81 21.03
C SER A 243 10.61 6.47 22.32
N LEU A 244 9.34 6.04 22.23
CA LEU A 244 8.55 5.62 23.38
C LEU A 244 9.20 4.44 24.13
N PHE A 245 9.56 3.37 23.42
CA PHE A 245 10.17 2.19 24.02
C PHE A 245 11.55 2.47 24.61
N ILE A 246 12.38 3.25 23.93
CA ILE A 246 13.72 3.62 24.41
C ILE A 246 13.61 4.49 25.66
N ARG A 247 12.67 5.45 25.71
CA ARG A 247 12.40 6.27 26.91
C ARG A 247 11.96 5.41 28.09
N ALA A 248 11.00 4.51 27.87
CA ALA A 248 10.56 3.57 28.91
C ALA A 248 11.72 2.70 29.40
N PHE A 249 12.52 2.14 28.49
CA PHE A 249 13.70 1.35 28.81
C PHE A 249 14.76 2.16 29.57
N ALA A 250 14.99 3.43 29.21
CA ALA A 250 15.94 4.32 29.88
C ALA A 250 15.62 4.54 31.37
N LEU A 251 14.36 4.40 31.77
CA LEU A 251 13.93 4.46 33.16
C LEU A 251 14.22 3.16 33.93
N VAL A 252 14.08 2.00 33.28
CA VAL A 252 14.12 0.68 33.96
C VAL A 252 15.39 -0.15 33.70
N TRP A 253 16.28 0.25 32.79
CA TRP A 253 17.42 -0.58 32.35
C TRP A 253 18.32 -1.02 33.51
N HIS A 254 18.52 -0.16 34.51
CA HIS A 254 19.39 -0.44 35.65
C HIS A 254 18.81 -1.55 36.55
N TRP A 255 17.48 -1.62 36.69
CA TRP A 255 16.81 -2.71 37.39
C TRP A 255 16.91 -4.02 36.62
N LEU A 256 16.72 -3.99 35.29
CA LEU A 256 16.88 -5.17 34.44
C LEU A 256 18.32 -5.70 34.47
N ALA A 257 19.32 -4.82 34.38
CA ALA A 257 20.73 -5.18 34.46
C ALA A 257 21.12 -5.71 35.86
N SER A 258 20.57 -5.11 36.93
CA SER A 258 20.80 -5.60 38.29
C SER A 258 20.17 -6.97 38.51
N ALA A 259 18.92 -7.16 38.06
CA ALA A 259 18.23 -8.43 38.12
C ALA A 259 19.00 -9.54 37.38
N TYR A 260 19.59 -9.23 36.21
CA TYR A 260 20.43 -10.16 35.48
C TYR A 260 21.61 -10.68 36.31
N PHE A 261 22.41 -9.80 36.92
CA PHE A 261 23.56 -10.24 37.73
C PHE A 261 23.16 -10.93 39.03
N ILE A 262 22.02 -10.55 39.63
CA ILE A 262 21.47 -11.23 40.81
C ILE A 262 20.99 -12.63 40.45
N VAL A 263 20.23 -12.78 39.36
CA VAL A 263 19.76 -14.09 38.88
C VAL A 263 20.95 -14.98 38.49
N LEU A 264 21.97 -14.41 37.85
CA LEU A 264 23.23 -15.10 37.58
C LEU A 264 23.89 -15.60 38.87
N PHE A 265 23.99 -14.75 39.89
CA PHE A 265 24.53 -15.14 41.19
C PHE A 265 23.79 -16.35 41.76
N PHE A 266 22.47 -16.28 41.85
CA PHE A 266 21.66 -17.37 42.35
C PHE A 266 21.77 -18.64 41.51
N PHE A 267 21.65 -18.57 40.18
CA PHE A 267 21.78 -19.76 39.32
C PHE A 267 23.16 -20.40 39.38
N SER A 268 24.22 -19.60 39.55
CA SER A 268 25.58 -20.11 39.70
C SER A 268 25.80 -20.86 41.02
N LEU A 269 25.01 -20.60 42.07
CA LEU A 269 25.06 -21.38 43.32
C LEU A 269 24.49 -22.80 43.14
N PHE A 270 23.51 -22.96 42.25
CA PHE A 270 22.78 -24.22 42.09
C PHE A 270 23.27 -25.09 40.93
N ASP A 271 23.86 -24.47 39.90
CA ASP A 271 24.46 -25.15 38.76
C ASP A 271 25.64 -24.33 38.20
N PRO A 272 26.81 -24.36 38.87
CA PRO A 272 27.96 -23.52 38.53
C PRO A 272 28.44 -23.69 37.07
N GLY A 273 28.25 -24.87 36.49
CA GLY A 273 28.73 -25.20 35.15
C GLY A 273 27.76 -24.86 34.01
N ASN A 274 26.47 -25.16 34.16
CA ASN A 274 25.52 -24.97 33.06
C ASN A 274 24.95 -23.55 33.01
N SER A 275 24.81 -22.88 34.15
CA SER A 275 24.28 -21.51 34.23
C SER A 275 25.13 -20.54 33.41
N LEU A 276 26.45 -20.62 33.55
CA LEU A 276 27.39 -19.77 32.81
C LEU A 276 27.39 -20.07 31.31
N LYS A 277 27.37 -21.35 30.92
CA LYS A 277 27.27 -21.77 29.51
C LYS A 277 25.98 -21.26 28.86
N PHE A 278 24.84 -21.44 29.53
CA PHE A 278 23.54 -20.95 29.07
C PHE A 278 23.56 -19.43 28.89
N MET A 279 23.99 -18.70 29.91
CA MET A 279 23.91 -17.26 29.92
C MET A 279 24.87 -16.61 28.92
N MET A 280 26.07 -17.19 28.74
CA MET A 280 26.99 -16.79 27.69
C MET A 280 26.42 -17.07 26.31
N GLY A 281 25.83 -18.25 26.08
CA GLY A 281 25.16 -18.60 24.82
C GLY A 281 24.03 -17.62 24.49
N ALA A 282 23.16 -17.32 25.47
CA ALA A 282 22.08 -16.35 25.34
C ALA A 282 22.60 -14.93 25.05
N THR A 283 23.68 -14.50 25.71
CA THR A 283 24.30 -13.18 25.51
C THR A 283 24.92 -13.03 24.13
N VAL A 284 25.66 -14.05 23.65
CA VAL A 284 26.26 -14.06 22.30
C VAL A 284 25.16 -14.05 21.24
N ARG A 285 24.13 -14.88 21.37
CA ARG A 285 22.95 -14.86 20.48
C ARG A 285 22.27 -13.49 20.49
N SER A 286 22.10 -12.89 21.66
CA SER A 286 21.49 -11.56 21.80
C SER A 286 22.30 -10.47 21.09
N LEU A 287 23.62 -10.46 21.26
CA LEU A 287 24.53 -9.54 20.55
C LEU A 287 24.45 -9.74 19.03
N ALA A 288 24.41 -10.99 18.56
CA ALA A 288 24.27 -11.30 17.14
C ALA A 288 22.93 -10.81 16.58
N ILE A 289 21.82 -11.06 17.28
CA ILE A 289 20.47 -10.61 16.89
C ILE A 289 20.43 -9.08 16.81
N ILE A 290 20.91 -8.37 17.84
CA ILE A 290 20.94 -6.91 17.87
C ILE A 290 21.82 -6.35 16.75
N GLY A 291 23.00 -6.95 16.53
CA GLY A 291 23.92 -6.55 15.47
C GLY A 291 23.32 -6.68 14.07
N ILE A 292 22.69 -7.83 13.77
CA ILE A 292 22.02 -8.09 12.49
C ILE A 292 20.83 -7.14 12.32
N ALA A 293 19.99 -6.99 13.34
CA ALA A 293 18.83 -6.10 13.29
C ALA A 293 19.24 -4.63 13.07
N ALA A 294 20.30 -4.16 13.74
CA ALA A 294 20.84 -2.82 13.56
C ALA A 294 21.41 -2.63 12.15
N PHE A 295 22.11 -3.64 11.62
CA PHE A 295 22.63 -3.64 10.25
C PHE A 295 21.51 -3.53 9.21
N VAL A 296 20.49 -4.39 9.29
CA VAL A 296 19.32 -4.39 8.40
C VAL A 296 18.55 -3.06 8.51
N SER A 297 18.31 -2.57 9.73
CA SER A 297 17.68 -1.26 9.95
C SER A 297 18.50 -0.10 9.36
N GLY A 298 19.83 -0.18 9.42
CA GLY A 298 20.74 0.77 8.81
C GLY A 298 20.67 0.74 7.27
N MET A 299 20.57 -0.44 6.67
CA MET A 299 20.36 -0.60 5.23
C MET A 299 19.06 0.04 4.77
N PHE A 300 17.94 -0.24 5.44
CA PHE A 300 16.65 0.39 5.10
C PHE A 300 16.68 1.90 5.21
N SER A 301 17.35 2.45 6.23
CA SER A 301 17.49 3.90 6.40
C SER A 301 18.24 4.55 5.24
N ARG A 302 19.22 3.85 4.65
CA ARG A 302 19.96 4.33 3.46
C ARG A 302 19.18 4.15 2.17
N TRP A 303 18.45 3.04 2.00
CA TRP A 303 17.56 2.87 0.84
C TRP A 303 16.44 3.89 0.82
N LEU A 304 15.96 4.33 2.00
CA LEU A 304 15.01 5.44 2.10
C LEU A 304 15.55 6.75 1.49
N ALA A 305 16.88 6.94 1.50
CA ALA A 305 17.52 8.12 0.92
C ALA A 305 17.73 8.02 -0.60
N LYS A 306 17.56 6.84 -1.21
CA LYS A 306 17.61 6.66 -2.66
C LYS A 306 16.20 6.79 -3.23
N THR A 307 15.90 7.94 -3.83
CA THR A 307 14.63 8.15 -4.55
C THR A 307 14.69 7.55 -5.93
N ILE A 308 13.63 6.88 -6.37
CA ILE A 308 13.49 6.44 -7.76
C ILE A 308 13.22 7.69 -8.62
N THR A 309 14.11 7.93 -9.59
CA THR A 309 13.94 8.96 -10.63
C THR A 309 13.49 8.27 -11.90
N LEU A 310 12.30 8.63 -12.42
CA LEU A 310 11.79 8.07 -13.67
C LEU A 310 12.49 8.70 -14.87
N SER A 311 12.50 8.01 -16.02
CA SER A 311 13.05 8.56 -17.26
C SER A 311 12.27 9.80 -17.71
N PRO A 312 12.90 10.78 -18.39
CA PRO A 312 12.24 12.03 -18.79
C PRO A 312 10.97 11.81 -19.62
N HIS A 313 10.94 10.78 -20.47
CA HIS A 313 9.77 10.43 -21.28
C HIS A 313 8.60 9.88 -20.44
N THR A 314 8.88 9.11 -19.39
CA THR A 314 7.84 8.53 -18.51
C THR A 314 7.30 9.59 -17.55
N GLN A 315 8.18 10.45 -17.03
CA GLN A 315 7.78 11.55 -16.14
C GLN A 315 6.89 12.57 -16.85
N ARG A 316 7.10 12.80 -18.15
CA ARG A 316 6.24 13.66 -18.98
C ARG A 316 4.81 13.11 -19.09
N ASN A 317 4.66 11.81 -19.32
CA ASN A 317 3.35 11.17 -19.46
C ASN A 317 2.64 10.95 -18.11
N TYR A 318 3.40 10.83 -17.02
CA TYR A 318 2.90 10.48 -15.69
C TYR A 318 3.59 11.29 -14.57
N PRO A 319 3.27 12.59 -14.41
CA PRO A 319 4.00 13.49 -13.52
C PRO A 319 3.91 13.12 -12.02
N GLU A 320 2.75 12.61 -11.58
CA GLU A 320 2.52 12.23 -10.18
C GLU A 320 2.97 10.80 -9.83
N LEU A 321 3.31 9.97 -10.83
CA LEU A 321 3.70 8.57 -10.63
C LEU A 321 4.97 8.45 -9.79
N GLN A 322 5.96 9.31 -10.05
CA GLN A 322 7.21 9.33 -9.28
C GLN A 322 6.96 9.62 -7.79
N LYS A 323 6.10 10.59 -7.49
CA LYS A 323 5.76 10.98 -6.12
C LYS A 323 5.04 9.84 -5.39
N ARG A 324 4.07 9.19 -6.05
CA ARG A 324 3.35 8.04 -5.52
C ARG A 324 4.28 6.87 -5.25
N LEU A 325 5.08 6.46 -6.25
CA LEU A 325 6.03 5.35 -6.11
C LEU A 325 7.02 5.58 -4.97
N ASN A 326 7.60 6.78 -4.88
CA ASN A 326 8.51 7.12 -3.78
C ASN A 326 7.79 7.16 -2.43
N GLY A 327 6.53 7.58 -2.38
CA GLY A 327 5.69 7.51 -1.18
C GLY A 327 5.45 6.07 -0.71
N TRP A 328 5.01 5.18 -1.60
CA TRP A 328 4.80 3.75 -1.31
C TRP A 328 6.09 3.06 -0.89
N LEU A 329 7.20 3.32 -1.58
CA LEU A 329 8.51 2.78 -1.24
C LEU A 329 8.96 3.25 0.16
N SER A 330 8.80 4.54 0.46
CA SER A 330 9.13 5.10 1.78
C SER A 330 8.28 4.46 2.89
N ALA A 331 6.98 4.30 2.67
CA ALA A 331 6.08 3.64 3.61
C ALA A 331 6.47 2.17 3.83
N ALA A 332 6.70 1.42 2.76
CA ALA A 332 7.09 0.00 2.81
C ALA A 332 8.41 -0.20 3.59
N LEU A 333 9.43 0.63 3.32
CA LEU A 333 10.71 0.56 4.02
C LEU A 333 10.61 0.94 5.51
N LYS A 334 9.77 1.93 5.87
CA LYS A 334 9.49 2.25 7.28
C LYS A 334 8.81 1.08 8.00
N THR A 335 7.82 0.44 7.36
CA THR A 335 7.14 -0.74 7.90
C THR A 335 8.10 -1.93 8.04
N ALA A 336 8.94 -2.20 7.04
CA ALA A 336 9.95 -3.26 7.09
C ALA A 336 10.95 -3.06 8.25
N ARG A 337 11.33 -1.81 8.52
CA ARG A 337 12.17 -1.46 9.68
C ARG A 337 11.47 -1.75 11.01
N ILE A 338 10.20 -1.40 11.15
CA ILE A 338 9.40 -1.71 12.34
C ILE A 338 9.32 -3.23 12.54
N LEU A 339 9.00 -3.96 11.47
CA LEU A 339 8.93 -5.43 11.49
C LEU A 339 10.26 -6.06 11.92
N THR A 340 11.39 -5.56 11.41
CA THR A 340 12.73 -6.05 11.79
C THR A 340 12.98 -5.92 13.28
N VAL A 341 12.57 -4.82 13.91
CA VAL A 341 12.73 -4.66 15.36
C VAL A 341 11.78 -5.58 16.13
N CYS A 342 10.54 -5.74 15.70
CA CYS A 342 9.61 -6.70 16.32
C CYS A 342 10.17 -8.13 16.27
N VAL A 343 10.68 -8.56 15.11
CA VAL A 343 11.32 -9.88 14.94
C VAL A 343 12.57 -9.98 15.80
N ALA A 344 13.40 -8.94 15.87
CA ALA A 344 14.58 -8.92 16.74
C ALA A 344 14.21 -9.10 18.22
N VAL A 345 13.14 -8.44 18.69
CA VAL A 345 12.64 -8.62 20.07
C VAL A 345 12.17 -10.05 20.32
N MET A 346 11.42 -10.64 19.38
CA MET A 346 10.98 -12.04 19.51
C MET A 346 12.16 -13.03 19.52
N LEU A 347 13.15 -12.81 18.65
CA LEU A 347 14.38 -13.60 18.63
C LEU A 347 15.19 -13.42 19.92
N LEU A 348 15.22 -12.21 20.49
CA LEU A 348 15.84 -11.97 21.80
C LEU A 348 15.14 -12.81 22.88
N LEU A 349 13.81 -12.72 22.99
CA LEU A 349 13.06 -13.55 23.95
C LEU A 349 13.36 -15.05 23.77
N SER A 350 13.56 -15.49 22.52
CA SER A 350 13.95 -16.86 22.21
C SER A 350 15.38 -17.22 22.57
N ALA A 351 16.33 -16.30 22.43
CA ALA A 351 17.70 -16.49 22.89
C ALA A 351 17.79 -16.72 24.41
N TRP A 352 16.86 -16.14 25.18
CA TRP A 352 16.76 -16.28 26.64
C TRP A 352 15.87 -17.44 27.10
N GLY A 353 15.32 -18.24 26.18
CA GLY A 353 14.43 -19.36 26.51
C GLY A 353 13.07 -18.95 27.09
N LEU A 354 12.71 -17.65 27.00
CA LEU A 354 11.42 -17.14 27.45
C LEU A 354 10.29 -17.47 26.45
N PHE A 355 10.65 -17.68 25.19
CA PHE A 355 9.70 -17.90 24.09
C PHE A 355 10.34 -18.70 22.95
N ASP A 356 9.70 -19.74 22.44
CA ASP A 356 10.22 -20.45 21.27
C ASP A 356 9.71 -19.82 19.98
N PHE A 357 10.54 -18.95 19.37
CA PHE A 357 10.19 -18.26 18.13
C PHE A 357 10.00 -19.21 16.96
N TRP A 358 10.86 -20.22 16.81
CA TRP A 358 10.80 -21.13 15.67
C TRP A 358 9.57 -22.03 15.75
N ASN A 359 9.27 -22.55 16.94
CA ASN A 359 8.06 -23.33 17.16
C ASN A 359 6.80 -22.47 16.95
N TRP A 360 6.75 -21.25 17.46
CA TRP A 360 5.60 -20.36 17.24
C TRP A 360 5.42 -19.96 15.76
N LEU A 361 6.52 -19.70 15.06
CA LEU A 361 6.50 -19.31 13.64
C LEU A 361 5.96 -20.44 12.75
N GLN A 362 6.35 -21.68 13.04
CA GLN A 362 5.98 -22.85 12.24
C GLN A 362 4.68 -23.50 12.70
N ASN A 363 4.31 -23.40 13.98
CA ASN A 363 3.19 -24.13 14.56
C ASN A 363 2.16 -23.21 15.23
N GLY A 364 0.87 -23.55 15.06
CA GLY A 364 -0.23 -22.97 15.82
C GLY A 364 -0.58 -21.53 15.43
N ALA A 365 -0.47 -20.59 16.39
CA ALA A 365 -0.95 -19.22 16.25
C ALA A 365 -0.03 -18.31 15.43
N GLY A 366 1.28 -18.54 15.44
CA GLY A 366 2.24 -17.69 14.72
C GLY A 366 2.18 -17.91 13.21
N GLN A 367 2.05 -19.16 12.76
CA GLN A 367 1.82 -19.47 11.35
C GLN A 367 0.58 -18.73 10.80
N LYS A 368 -0.55 -18.77 11.52
CA LYS A 368 -1.78 -18.04 11.14
C LYS A 368 -1.57 -16.53 11.11
N THR A 369 -0.84 -15.99 12.09
CA THR A 369 -0.55 -14.55 12.16
C THR A 369 0.31 -14.10 10.97
N VAL A 370 1.32 -14.88 10.60
CA VAL A 370 2.18 -14.60 9.45
C VAL A 370 1.42 -14.73 8.14
N ASP A 371 0.57 -15.75 7.99
CA ASP A 371 -0.28 -15.92 6.81
C ASP A 371 -1.22 -14.71 6.62
N ILE A 372 -1.92 -14.29 7.69
CA ILE A 372 -2.78 -13.10 7.67
C ILE A 372 -1.98 -11.84 7.32
N LEU A 373 -0.79 -11.63 7.91
CA LEU A 373 0.05 -10.48 7.60
C LEU A 373 0.50 -10.45 6.14
N ILE A 374 0.87 -11.60 5.56
CA ILE A 374 1.27 -11.71 4.16
C ILE A 374 0.08 -11.38 3.25
N ARG A 375 -1.11 -11.94 3.53
CA ARG A 375 -2.33 -11.65 2.76
C ARG A 375 -2.67 -10.16 2.81
N ILE A 376 -2.68 -9.55 4.00
CA ILE A 376 -2.94 -8.11 4.15
C ILE A 376 -1.90 -7.30 3.36
N ALA A 377 -0.62 -7.65 3.45
CA ALA A 377 0.43 -6.98 2.69
C ALA A 377 0.22 -7.08 1.17
N LEU A 378 -0.18 -8.26 0.66
CA LEU A 378 -0.50 -8.46 -0.75
C LEU A 378 -1.74 -7.67 -1.18
N ILE A 379 -2.80 -7.67 -0.38
CA ILE A 379 -4.04 -6.90 -0.65
C ILE A 379 -3.71 -5.41 -0.75
N LEU A 380 -2.96 -4.87 0.22
CA LEU A 380 -2.53 -3.47 0.20
C LEU A 380 -1.62 -3.17 -0.99
N PHE A 381 -0.72 -4.08 -1.35
CA PHE A 381 0.15 -3.95 -2.52
C PHE A 381 -0.65 -3.89 -3.83
N PHE A 382 -1.55 -4.85 -4.07
CA PHE A 382 -2.37 -4.87 -5.28
C PHE A 382 -3.34 -3.69 -5.35
N SER A 383 -3.90 -3.28 -4.21
CA SER A 383 -4.74 -2.08 -4.12
C SER A 383 -3.94 -0.81 -4.46
N ALA A 384 -2.73 -0.66 -3.90
CA ALA A 384 -1.83 0.45 -4.19
C ALA A 384 -1.44 0.52 -5.66
N VAL A 385 -1.09 -0.63 -6.26
CA VAL A 385 -0.73 -0.75 -7.67
C VAL A 385 -1.94 -0.43 -8.55
N GLY A 386 -3.10 -1.05 -8.29
CA GLY A 386 -4.33 -0.82 -9.04
C GLY A 386 -4.76 0.65 -9.01
N TRP A 387 -4.76 1.28 -7.84
CA TRP A 387 -5.01 2.71 -7.70
C TRP A 387 -4.00 3.55 -8.48
N THR A 388 -2.72 3.25 -8.35
CA THR A 388 -1.66 4.01 -9.03
C THR A 388 -1.78 3.91 -10.55
N VAL A 389 -2.10 2.73 -11.09
CA VAL A 389 -2.34 2.52 -12.52
C VAL A 389 -3.56 3.28 -12.99
N LEU A 390 -4.72 3.10 -12.32
CA LEU A 390 -5.98 3.76 -12.71
C LEU A 390 -5.88 5.28 -12.64
N ALA A 391 -5.31 5.82 -11.55
CA ALA A 391 -5.12 7.25 -11.41
C ALA A 391 -4.14 7.81 -12.47
N SER A 392 -3.09 7.05 -12.81
CA SER A 392 -2.12 7.44 -13.86
C SER A 392 -2.74 7.41 -15.25
N LEU A 393 -3.62 6.43 -15.56
CA LEU A 393 -4.35 6.38 -16.83
C LEU A 393 -5.31 7.56 -16.99
N ILE A 394 -6.00 7.94 -15.91
CA ILE A 394 -6.88 9.12 -15.90
C ILE A 394 -6.05 10.39 -16.09
N GLU A 395 -4.94 10.53 -15.37
CA GLU A 395 -4.04 11.69 -15.46
C GLU A 395 -3.37 11.85 -16.83
N ASN A 396 -2.99 10.75 -17.48
CA ASN A 396 -2.48 10.78 -18.86
C ASN A 396 -3.54 11.33 -19.85
N ARG A 397 -4.83 11.07 -19.61
CA ARG A 397 -5.93 11.68 -20.39
C ARG A 397 -6.17 13.16 -20.06
N LEU A 398 -5.71 13.63 -18.90
CA LEU A 398 -5.78 15.04 -18.45
C LEU A 398 -4.54 15.86 -18.86
N ALA A 399 -3.39 15.21 -19.06
CA ALA A 399 -2.14 15.86 -19.37
C ALA A 399 -2.15 16.45 -20.79
N SER A 400 -1.92 17.76 -20.88
CA SER A 400 -1.69 18.46 -22.15
C SER A 400 -0.27 18.18 -22.63
N ASP A 401 -0.15 17.72 -23.88
CA ASP A 401 1.17 17.55 -24.50
C ASP A 401 1.60 18.87 -25.15
N ILE A 402 2.87 19.23 -24.99
CA ILE A 402 3.48 20.44 -25.60
C ILE A 402 3.51 20.32 -27.14
N HIS A 403 3.20 19.14 -27.69
CA HIS A 403 3.16 18.82 -29.12
C HIS A 403 1.75 18.70 -29.74
N GLY A 404 0.78 19.51 -29.29
CA GLY A 404 -0.42 19.79 -30.11
C GLY A 404 -1.68 18.95 -29.82
N ARG A 405 -1.80 18.33 -28.64
CA ARG A 405 -3.11 17.82 -28.19
C ARG A 405 -3.92 18.98 -27.61
N PRO A 406 -5.13 19.26 -28.12
CA PRO A 406 -5.97 20.33 -27.56
C PRO A 406 -6.20 20.05 -26.07
N LEU A 407 -6.08 21.09 -25.24
CA LEU A 407 -6.37 20.95 -23.81
C LEU A 407 -7.77 20.35 -23.65
N PRO A 408 -7.94 19.33 -22.79
CA PRO A 408 -9.26 18.82 -22.47
C PRO A 408 -10.15 19.98 -22.05
N SER A 409 -11.37 20.04 -22.59
CA SER A 409 -12.33 21.08 -22.21
C SER A 409 -12.47 21.14 -20.68
N ALA A 410 -12.80 22.31 -20.13
CA ALA A 410 -13.04 22.46 -18.68
C ALA A 410 -13.99 21.36 -18.15
N ARG A 411 -15.00 21.01 -18.96
CA ARG A 411 -15.96 19.92 -18.70
C ARG A 411 -15.31 18.53 -18.64
N THR A 412 -14.37 18.22 -19.54
CA THR A 412 -13.65 16.94 -19.54
C THR A 412 -12.78 16.80 -18.30
N ARG A 413 -12.12 17.89 -17.90
CA ARG A 413 -11.27 17.92 -16.70
C ARG A 413 -12.08 17.69 -15.42
N THR A 414 -13.23 18.33 -15.29
CA THR A 414 -14.13 18.11 -14.14
C THR A 414 -14.64 16.67 -14.09
N LEU A 415 -15.06 16.11 -15.23
CA LEU A 415 -15.54 14.72 -15.31
C LEU A 415 -14.44 13.71 -14.93
N LEU A 416 -13.25 13.82 -15.50
CA LEU A 416 -12.13 12.92 -15.20
C LEU A 416 -11.71 12.99 -13.71
N THR A 417 -11.79 14.18 -13.11
CA THR A 417 -11.52 14.36 -11.67
C THR A 417 -12.59 13.69 -10.81
N LEU A 418 -13.87 13.82 -11.16
CA LEU A 418 -14.97 13.13 -10.49
C LEU A 418 -14.82 11.61 -10.58
N PHE A 419 -14.50 11.07 -11.77
CA PHE A 419 -14.23 9.65 -11.94
C PHE A 419 -13.06 9.17 -11.10
N ARG A 420 -11.93 9.91 -11.08
CA ARG A 420 -10.78 9.57 -10.24
C ARG A 420 -11.16 9.48 -8.77
N ASN A 421 -11.92 10.44 -8.26
CA ASN A 421 -12.36 10.45 -6.87
C ASN A 421 -13.34 9.31 -6.57
N ALA A 422 -14.29 9.03 -7.46
CA ALA A 422 -15.20 7.89 -7.31
C ALA A 422 -14.46 6.55 -7.28
N LEU A 423 -13.50 6.33 -8.18
CA LEU A 423 -12.63 5.14 -8.17
C LEU A 423 -11.82 5.03 -6.87
N ALA A 424 -11.32 6.15 -6.35
CA ALA A 424 -10.57 6.17 -5.08
C ALA A 424 -11.44 5.66 -3.93
N VAL A 425 -12.68 6.16 -3.83
CA VAL A 425 -13.64 5.77 -2.80
C VAL A 425 -14.02 4.29 -2.94
N ILE A 426 -14.27 3.81 -4.15
CA ILE A 426 -14.63 2.41 -4.40
C ILE A 426 -13.46 1.48 -4.03
N ILE A 427 -12.25 1.74 -4.54
CA ILE A 427 -11.07 0.91 -4.28
C ILE A 427 -10.74 0.90 -2.79
N SER A 428 -10.75 2.06 -2.13
CA SER A 428 -10.48 2.14 -0.69
C SER A 428 -11.52 1.39 0.13
N THR A 429 -12.81 1.54 -0.17
CA THR A 429 -13.89 0.83 0.54
C THR A 429 -13.75 -0.69 0.39
N ILE A 430 -13.54 -1.20 -0.82
CA ILE A 430 -13.32 -2.63 -1.08
C ILE A 430 -12.06 -3.13 -0.36
N THR A 431 -10.96 -2.36 -0.41
CA THR A 431 -9.71 -2.73 0.27
C THR A 431 -9.91 -2.84 1.78
N ILE A 432 -10.62 -1.88 2.39
CA ILE A 432 -10.95 -1.90 3.81
C ILE A 432 -11.79 -3.14 4.15
N MET A 433 -12.82 -3.44 3.36
CA MET A 433 -13.65 -4.63 3.57
C MET A 433 -12.83 -5.93 3.54
N ILE A 434 -11.95 -6.10 2.54
CA ILE A 434 -11.13 -7.31 2.41
C ILE A 434 -10.15 -7.41 3.60
N VAL A 435 -9.49 -6.32 3.98
CA VAL A 435 -8.58 -6.30 5.14
C VAL A 435 -9.30 -6.64 6.43
N LEU A 436 -10.52 -6.11 6.66
CA LEU A 436 -11.33 -6.45 7.83
C LEU A 436 -11.68 -7.94 7.86
N SER A 437 -12.02 -8.53 6.70
CA SER A 437 -12.30 -9.96 6.57
C SER A 437 -11.09 -10.82 6.93
N GLU A 438 -9.89 -10.45 6.49
CA GLU A 438 -8.65 -11.19 6.81
C GLU A 438 -8.28 -11.12 8.31
N ILE A 439 -8.66 -10.04 8.99
CA ILE A 439 -8.48 -9.90 10.46
C ILE A 439 -9.56 -10.68 11.24
N GLY A 440 -10.53 -11.31 10.54
CA GLY A 440 -11.59 -12.11 11.13
C GLY A 440 -12.84 -11.31 11.53
N VAL A 441 -12.97 -10.06 11.07
CA VAL A 441 -14.19 -9.27 11.24
C VAL A 441 -15.25 -9.75 10.26
N ASN A 442 -16.46 -10.07 10.75
CA ASN A 442 -17.57 -10.45 9.89
C ASN A 442 -18.03 -9.23 9.06
N ILE A 443 -17.74 -9.26 7.76
CA ILE A 443 -18.10 -8.20 6.82
C ILE A 443 -19.52 -8.30 6.28
N ALA A 444 -20.32 -9.31 6.65
CA ALA A 444 -21.68 -9.48 6.10
C ALA A 444 -22.58 -8.24 6.30
N PRO A 445 -22.62 -7.57 7.48
CA PRO A 445 -23.39 -6.34 7.63
C PRO A 445 -22.86 -5.18 6.78
N LEU A 446 -21.53 -5.09 6.65
CA LEU A 446 -20.88 -4.06 5.84
C LEU A 446 -21.14 -4.27 4.34
N LEU A 447 -21.12 -5.53 3.89
CA LEU A 447 -21.46 -5.95 2.54
C LEU A 447 -22.95 -5.70 2.24
N ALA A 448 -23.84 -5.96 3.20
CA ALA A 448 -25.27 -5.64 3.07
C ALA A 448 -25.49 -4.12 2.92
N GLY A 449 -24.84 -3.30 3.75
CA GLY A 449 -24.91 -1.84 3.65
C GLY A 449 -24.34 -1.30 2.34
N ALA A 450 -23.16 -1.78 1.93
CA ALA A 450 -22.56 -1.44 0.64
C ALA A 450 -23.43 -1.90 -0.55
N GLY A 451 -24.07 -3.06 -0.44
CA GLY A 451 -25.01 -3.58 -1.42
C GLY A 451 -26.26 -2.71 -1.54
N ALA A 452 -26.84 -2.27 -0.42
CA ALA A 452 -27.98 -1.34 -0.41
C ALA A 452 -27.64 0.01 -1.06
N LEU A 453 -26.46 0.58 -0.75
CA LEU A 453 -25.97 1.79 -1.40
C LEU A 453 -25.75 1.55 -2.90
N GLY A 454 -25.19 0.40 -3.27
CA GLY A 454 -25.02 -0.02 -4.66
C GLY A 454 -26.34 -0.05 -5.41
N LEU A 455 -27.39 -0.66 -4.84
CA LEU A 455 -28.73 -0.70 -5.41
C LEU A 455 -29.32 0.69 -5.62
N ALA A 456 -29.17 1.60 -4.65
CA ALA A 456 -29.63 2.98 -4.79
C ALA A 456 -28.94 3.69 -5.97
N ILE A 457 -27.63 3.51 -6.13
CA ILE A 457 -26.87 4.05 -7.27
C ILE A 457 -27.31 3.38 -8.59
N SER A 458 -27.55 2.07 -8.59
CA SER A 458 -28.04 1.35 -9.77
C SER A 458 -29.38 1.90 -10.25
N PHE A 459 -30.36 2.10 -9.36
CA PHE A 459 -31.63 2.71 -9.74
C PHE A 459 -31.49 4.17 -10.18
N GLY A 460 -30.64 4.96 -9.52
CA GLY A 460 -30.39 6.35 -9.93
C GLY A 460 -29.72 6.50 -11.31
N SER A 461 -28.90 5.51 -11.70
CA SER A 461 -28.16 5.51 -12.97
C SER A 461 -28.89 4.80 -14.13
N GLN A 462 -30.00 4.12 -13.86
CA GLN A 462 -30.73 3.30 -14.85
C GLN A 462 -31.13 4.09 -16.11
N THR A 463 -31.60 5.33 -15.94
CA THR A 463 -32.04 6.18 -17.06
C THR A 463 -30.89 6.56 -17.98
N LEU A 464 -29.68 6.80 -17.43
CA LEU A 464 -28.49 7.08 -18.23
C LEU A 464 -28.11 5.88 -19.11
N VAL A 465 -28.16 4.67 -18.55
CA VAL A 465 -27.85 3.44 -19.30
C VAL A 465 -28.90 3.21 -20.39
N LYS A 466 -30.19 3.41 -20.07
CA LYS A 466 -31.29 3.34 -21.04
C LYS A 466 -31.09 4.34 -22.19
N ASP A 467 -30.75 5.60 -21.88
CA ASP A 467 -30.46 6.63 -22.88
C ASP A 467 -29.35 6.20 -23.85
N ILE A 468 -28.22 5.70 -23.32
CA ILE A 468 -27.07 5.31 -24.15
C ILE A 468 -27.44 4.14 -25.06
N ILE A 469 -28.10 3.11 -24.53
CA ILE A 469 -28.50 1.94 -25.30
C ILE A 469 -29.49 2.33 -26.41
N THR A 470 -30.53 3.10 -26.08
CA THR A 470 -31.51 3.57 -27.07
C THR A 470 -30.85 4.43 -28.15
N GLY A 471 -29.96 5.35 -27.78
CA GLY A 471 -29.21 6.17 -28.74
C GLY A 471 -28.34 5.33 -29.68
N VAL A 472 -27.65 4.31 -29.17
CA VAL A 472 -26.83 3.39 -29.97
C VAL A 472 -27.68 2.61 -30.97
N PHE A 473 -28.86 2.11 -30.58
CA PHE A 473 -29.77 1.42 -31.51
C PHE A 473 -30.29 2.34 -32.63
N ILE A 474 -30.74 3.56 -32.29
CA ILE A 474 -31.20 4.54 -33.29
C ILE A 474 -30.08 4.84 -34.31
N GLN A 475 -28.84 4.95 -33.85
CA GLN A 475 -27.68 5.17 -34.73
C GLN A 475 -27.35 3.94 -35.57
N PHE A 476 -27.39 2.74 -34.99
CA PHE A 476 -27.15 1.50 -35.74
C PHE A 476 -28.19 1.25 -36.83
N GLU A 477 -29.44 1.62 -36.60
CA GLU A 477 -30.51 1.54 -37.59
C GLU A 477 -30.47 2.68 -38.62
N ASN A 478 -29.50 3.60 -38.52
CA ASN A 478 -29.42 4.82 -39.33
C ASN A 478 -30.75 5.60 -39.32
N GLY A 479 -31.42 5.62 -38.16
CA GLY A 479 -32.73 6.24 -38.01
C GLY A 479 -32.69 7.76 -38.11
N MET A 480 -31.61 8.38 -37.63
CA MET A 480 -31.49 9.82 -37.52
C MET A 480 -30.05 10.29 -37.66
N ASN A 481 -29.82 11.23 -38.59
CA ASN A 481 -28.53 11.86 -38.81
C ASN A 481 -28.58 13.36 -38.50
N THR A 482 -27.39 13.95 -38.28
CA THR A 482 -27.25 15.41 -38.16
C THR A 482 -27.69 16.06 -39.48
N GLY A 483 -28.57 17.06 -39.39
CA GLY A 483 -29.16 17.75 -40.53
C GLY A 483 -30.52 17.21 -40.97
N ASP A 484 -30.95 16.05 -40.47
CA ASP A 484 -32.27 15.50 -40.81
C ASP A 484 -33.39 16.33 -40.18
N LEU A 485 -34.50 16.52 -40.91
CA LEU A 485 -35.75 17.03 -40.36
C LEU A 485 -36.56 15.86 -39.79
N VAL A 486 -36.86 15.94 -38.49
CA VAL A 486 -37.52 14.86 -37.77
C VAL A 486 -38.69 15.37 -36.94
N THR A 487 -39.69 14.50 -36.73
CA THR A 487 -40.73 14.68 -35.73
C THR A 487 -40.54 13.68 -34.61
N ILE A 488 -40.45 14.16 -33.37
CA ILE A 488 -40.27 13.36 -32.16
C ILE A 488 -41.41 13.75 -31.20
N GLY A 489 -42.39 12.87 -31.03
CA GLY A 489 -43.61 13.18 -30.29
C GLY A 489 -44.33 14.41 -30.87
N PRO A 490 -44.56 15.49 -30.09
CA PRO A 490 -45.20 16.72 -30.58
C PRO A 490 -44.23 17.72 -31.24
N LEU A 491 -42.92 17.44 -31.25
CA LEU A 491 -41.91 18.38 -31.73
C LEU A 491 -41.45 18.03 -33.14
N THR A 492 -41.48 19.00 -34.05
CA THR A 492 -40.84 18.90 -35.38
C THR A 492 -39.68 19.89 -35.48
N GLY A 493 -38.55 19.45 -36.01
CA GLY A 493 -37.38 20.30 -36.19
C GLY A 493 -36.17 19.59 -36.79
N THR A 494 -35.09 20.34 -37.01
CA THR A 494 -33.86 19.84 -37.63
C THR A 494 -32.86 19.39 -36.57
N VAL A 495 -32.24 18.23 -36.76
CA VAL A 495 -31.23 17.70 -35.85
C VAL A 495 -29.93 18.48 -36.01
N GLU A 496 -29.50 19.20 -34.98
CA GLU A 496 -28.25 19.97 -35.01
C GLU A 496 -27.07 19.21 -34.41
N ARG A 497 -27.30 18.45 -33.34
CA ARG A 497 -26.23 17.75 -32.64
C ARG A 497 -26.74 16.49 -31.97
N MET A 498 -25.96 15.42 -32.07
CA MET A 498 -26.20 14.18 -31.34
C MET A 498 -25.11 13.98 -30.29
N SER A 499 -25.53 13.56 -29.10
CA SER A 499 -24.64 13.18 -28.02
C SER A 499 -24.92 11.73 -27.61
N ILE A 500 -24.08 11.18 -26.73
CA ILE A 500 -24.27 9.82 -26.22
C ILE A 500 -25.59 9.63 -25.44
N ARG A 501 -26.18 10.71 -24.89
CA ARG A 501 -27.37 10.64 -24.02
C ARG A 501 -28.62 11.28 -24.63
N SER A 502 -28.44 12.26 -25.50
CA SER A 502 -29.53 13.07 -26.02
C SER A 502 -29.26 13.56 -27.43
N VAL A 503 -30.34 13.90 -28.13
CA VAL A 503 -30.33 14.63 -29.39
C VAL A 503 -30.75 16.09 -29.16
N GLY A 504 -30.09 16.99 -29.89
CA GLY A 504 -30.44 18.40 -29.98
C GLY A 504 -31.20 18.68 -31.27
N VAL A 505 -32.45 19.11 -31.15
CA VAL A 505 -33.34 19.43 -32.27
C VAL A 505 -33.68 20.92 -32.24
N ARG A 506 -33.45 21.61 -33.36
CA ARG A 506 -33.83 23.00 -33.57
C ARG A 506 -35.23 23.07 -34.15
N GLN A 507 -36.14 23.66 -33.40
CA GLN A 507 -37.48 23.95 -33.89
C GLN A 507 -37.47 25.14 -34.86
N ASP A 508 -38.45 25.21 -35.75
CA ASP A 508 -38.67 26.33 -36.69
C ASP A 508 -38.86 27.68 -35.99
N THR A 509 -39.42 27.68 -34.77
CA THR A 509 -39.50 28.85 -33.87
C THR A 509 -38.14 29.33 -33.33
N GLY A 510 -37.05 28.61 -33.59
CA GLY A 510 -35.70 28.90 -33.13
C GLY A 510 -35.29 28.25 -31.81
N ALA A 511 -36.22 27.61 -31.08
CA ALA A 511 -35.92 26.93 -29.82
C ALA A 511 -34.99 25.71 -30.01
N TYR A 512 -34.03 25.52 -29.11
CA TYR A 512 -33.13 24.35 -29.08
C TYR A 512 -33.61 23.34 -28.04
N HIS A 513 -34.19 22.23 -28.51
CA HIS A 513 -34.70 21.18 -27.64
C HIS A 513 -33.65 20.10 -27.45
N ILE A 514 -33.37 19.75 -26.18
CA ILE A 514 -32.49 18.64 -25.83
C ILE A 514 -33.37 17.48 -25.36
N ILE A 515 -33.49 16.45 -26.19
CA ILE A 515 -34.35 15.30 -25.93
C ILE A 515 -33.48 14.10 -25.55
N PRO A 516 -33.62 13.54 -24.34
CA PRO A 516 -32.93 12.32 -23.96
C PRO A 516 -33.44 11.13 -24.78
N TRP A 517 -32.54 10.24 -25.20
CA TRP A 517 -32.88 9.13 -26.07
C TRP A 517 -33.98 8.23 -25.50
N SER A 518 -34.00 8.02 -24.17
CA SER A 518 -35.00 7.19 -23.50
C SER A 518 -36.44 7.71 -23.56
N SER A 519 -36.64 8.97 -23.94
CA SER A 519 -37.97 9.57 -24.17
C SER A 519 -38.46 9.41 -25.60
N ILE A 520 -37.59 8.98 -26.52
CA ILE A 520 -37.93 8.74 -27.92
C ILE A 520 -38.44 7.30 -28.04
N THR A 521 -39.76 7.14 -28.06
CA THR A 521 -40.40 5.86 -28.34
C THR A 521 -40.62 5.66 -29.83
N THR A 522 -41.08 6.71 -30.50
CA THR A 522 -41.33 6.74 -31.95
C THR A 522 -40.85 8.09 -32.49
N PHE A 523 -40.29 8.07 -33.70
CA PHE A 523 -39.91 9.28 -34.42
C PHE A 523 -40.17 9.07 -35.91
N ALA A 524 -40.44 10.17 -36.62
CA ALA A 524 -40.55 10.21 -38.07
C ALA A 524 -39.38 11.01 -38.64
N ASN A 525 -38.83 10.55 -39.76
CA ASN A 525 -37.74 11.23 -40.47
C ASN A 525 -38.20 11.57 -41.89
N PHE A 526 -38.16 12.85 -42.26
CA PHE A 526 -38.66 13.35 -43.55
C PHE A 526 -37.59 13.36 -44.67
N VAL A 527 -36.37 12.93 -44.38
CA VAL A 527 -35.23 12.93 -45.34
C VAL A 527 -34.99 11.54 -45.93
N ARG A 528 -35.80 10.54 -45.56
CA ARG A 528 -35.64 9.14 -46.00
C ARG A 528 -36.57 8.81 -47.17
N GLY A 529 -35.98 8.50 -48.33
CA GLY A 529 -36.70 8.00 -49.50
C GLY A 529 -37.41 9.10 -50.29
N ILE A 530 -38.71 9.28 -50.04
CA ILE A 530 -39.60 10.17 -50.79
C ILE A 530 -40.38 11.09 -49.85
N GLY A 531 -40.76 12.27 -50.34
CA GLY A 531 -41.77 13.12 -49.72
C GLY A 531 -43.11 12.92 -50.41
N SER A 532 -44.22 13.02 -49.68
CA SER A 532 -45.56 12.94 -50.26
C SER A 532 -46.39 14.16 -49.90
N VAL A 533 -47.05 14.73 -50.90
CA VAL A 533 -48.02 15.82 -50.72
C VAL A 533 -49.40 15.24 -50.94
N VAL A 534 -50.27 15.36 -49.95
CA VAL A 534 -51.70 15.02 -50.07
C VAL A 534 -52.48 16.31 -49.88
N ALA A 535 -53.01 16.81 -50.97
CA ALA A 535 -53.70 18.09 -51.06
C ALA A 535 -55.22 17.87 -51.07
N ASN A 536 -55.93 18.47 -50.11
CA ASN A 536 -57.39 18.47 -50.06
C ASN A 536 -57.89 19.89 -50.29
N TYR A 537 -58.89 20.03 -51.17
CA TYR A 537 -59.56 21.30 -51.46
C TYR A 537 -61.07 21.11 -51.38
N ASP A 538 -61.74 21.97 -50.64
CA ASP A 538 -63.18 21.93 -50.45
C ASP A 538 -63.89 22.86 -51.44
N VAL A 539 -64.95 22.35 -52.05
CA VAL A 539 -65.78 23.05 -53.05
C VAL A 539 -67.24 23.02 -52.58
N ASP A 540 -68.03 24.06 -52.88
CA ASP A 540 -69.44 24.13 -52.48
C ASP A 540 -70.25 22.90 -52.92
N ARG A 541 -71.18 22.44 -52.07
CA ARG A 541 -71.95 21.22 -52.32
C ARG A 541 -72.80 21.26 -53.59
N HIS A 542 -73.20 22.44 -54.04
CA HIS A 542 -74.05 22.64 -55.22
C HIS A 542 -73.26 22.93 -56.50
N GLU A 543 -71.94 23.08 -56.42
CA GLU A 543 -71.09 23.23 -57.60
C GLU A 543 -71.04 21.95 -58.42
N ASP A 544 -70.77 22.12 -59.71
CA ASP A 544 -70.58 21.00 -60.61
C ASP A 544 -69.23 20.32 -60.33
N ALA A 545 -69.30 19.04 -59.96
CA ALA A 545 -68.14 18.22 -59.64
C ALA A 545 -67.18 18.07 -60.82
N ASP A 546 -67.70 17.94 -62.05
CA ASP A 546 -66.86 17.74 -63.23
C ASP A 546 -66.13 19.04 -63.59
N LYS A 547 -66.83 20.18 -63.47
CA LYS A 547 -66.24 21.52 -63.62
C LYS A 547 -65.11 21.76 -62.61
N ALA A 548 -65.35 21.50 -61.34
CA ALA A 548 -64.34 21.69 -60.29
C ALA A 548 -63.14 20.74 -60.44
N ASN A 549 -63.39 19.49 -60.83
CA ASN A 549 -62.33 18.52 -61.08
C ASN A 549 -61.51 18.88 -62.32
N GLN A 550 -62.12 19.43 -63.37
CA GLN A 550 -61.42 19.93 -64.54
C GLN A 550 -60.54 21.14 -64.20
N ALA A 551 -61.08 22.11 -63.45
CA ALA A 551 -60.30 23.26 -62.98
C ALA A 551 -59.09 22.84 -62.12
N LEU A 552 -59.25 21.80 -61.29
CA LEU A 552 -58.13 21.24 -60.51
C LEU A 552 -57.08 20.57 -61.41
N LYS A 553 -57.49 19.86 -62.47
CA LYS A 553 -56.57 19.29 -63.46
C LYS A 553 -55.81 20.35 -64.23
N ASP A 554 -56.49 21.42 -64.63
CA ASP A 554 -55.88 22.54 -65.36
C ASP A 554 -54.84 23.26 -64.48
N ALA A 555 -55.17 23.48 -63.20
CA ALA A 555 -54.24 24.04 -62.21
C ALA A 555 -52.97 23.19 -62.02
N VAL A 556 -53.15 21.87 -61.95
CA VAL A 556 -52.03 20.93 -61.81
C VAL A 556 -51.22 20.85 -63.10
N THR A 557 -51.86 20.97 -64.27
CA THR A 557 -51.17 20.99 -65.57
C THR A 557 -50.28 22.23 -65.67
N GLU A 558 -50.80 23.42 -65.34
CA GLU A 558 -49.98 24.65 -65.30
C GLU A 558 -48.83 24.53 -64.26
N LEU A 559 -49.08 23.90 -63.12
CA LEU A 559 -48.02 23.65 -62.12
C LEU A 559 -46.91 22.73 -62.68
N MET A 560 -47.27 21.73 -63.47
CA MET A 560 -46.33 20.76 -64.08
C MET A 560 -45.57 21.34 -65.26
N GLU A 561 -46.06 22.41 -65.90
CA GLU A 561 -45.33 23.18 -66.92
C GLU A 561 -44.23 24.07 -66.34
N ASN A 562 -44.30 24.39 -65.04
CA ASN A 562 -43.24 25.15 -64.38
C ASN A 562 -42.01 24.26 -64.15
N GLU A 563 -40.97 24.48 -64.95
CA GLU A 563 -39.70 23.73 -64.93
C GLU A 563 -39.08 23.61 -63.52
N GLU A 564 -39.15 24.66 -62.70
CA GLU A 564 -38.58 24.66 -61.34
C GLU A 564 -39.33 23.71 -60.40
N ILE A 565 -40.65 23.59 -60.55
CA ILE A 565 -41.48 22.71 -59.71
C ILE A 565 -41.50 21.29 -60.27
N ARG A 566 -41.51 21.13 -61.60
CA ARG A 566 -41.50 19.83 -62.27
C ARG A 566 -40.31 18.97 -61.88
N GLY A 567 -39.14 19.59 -61.68
CA GLY A 567 -37.92 18.91 -61.21
C GLY A 567 -38.00 18.39 -59.76
N LEU A 568 -38.97 18.85 -58.96
CA LEU A 568 -39.17 18.42 -57.56
C LEU A 568 -40.17 17.26 -57.43
N ILE A 569 -40.96 16.99 -58.47
CA ILE A 569 -42.03 15.98 -58.50
C ILE A 569 -41.51 14.70 -59.17
N ILE A 570 -41.72 13.56 -58.50
CA ILE A 570 -41.35 12.23 -58.99
C ILE A 570 -42.61 11.57 -59.56
N GLY A 571 -42.59 11.26 -60.86
CA GLY A 571 -43.72 10.67 -61.57
C GLY A 571 -44.81 11.69 -61.92
N GLU A 572 -46.05 11.21 -62.01
CA GLU A 572 -47.23 11.99 -62.39
C GLU A 572 -48.17 12.21 -61.18
N PRO A 573 -48.94 13.32 -61.14
CA PRO A 573 -49.98 13.54 -60.13
C PRO A 573 -51.04 12.45 -60.16
N ASN A 574 -51.51 12.05 -58.97
CA ASN A 574 -52.66 11.16 -58.83
C ASN A 574 -53.89 11.93 -58.37
N PHE A 575 -54.92 11.95 -59.20
CA PHE A 575 -56.22 12.55 -58.89
C PHE A 575 -57.15 11.48 -58.32
N ALA A 576 -57.52 11.63 -57.04
CA ALA A 576 -58.43 10.70 -56.38
C ALA A 576 -59.91 11.03 -56.64
N GLY A 577 -60.20 12.19 -57.23
CA GLY A 577 -61.56 12.70 -57.38
C GLY A 577 -62.13 13.17 -56.04
N ILE A 578 -63.43 12.91 -55.83
CA ILE A 578 -64.13 13.26 -54.58
C ILE A 578 -63.78 12.23 -53.50
N VAL A 579 -63.22 12.70 -52.39
CA VAL A 579 -62.78 11.84 -51.27
C VAL A 579 -63.57 12.05 -49.98
N GLY A 580 -64.45 13.05 -49.95
CA GLY A 580 -65.22 13.41 -48.78
C GLY A 580 -66.42 14.27 -49.13
N LEU A 581 -67.49 14.11 -48.35
CA LEU A 581 -68.75 14.82 -48.48
C LEU A 581 -69.12 15.39 -47.11
N SER A 582 -69.29 16.70 -47.04
CA SER A 582 -69.75 17.45 -45.87
C SER A 582 -71.14 18.04 -46.14
N ASN A 583 -71.77 18.63 -45.12
CA ASN A 583 -73.09 19.27 -45.25
C ASN A 583 -73.09 20.43 -46.27
N THR A 584 -71.95 21.14 -46.39
CA THR A 584 -71.80 22.35 -47.22
C THR A 584 -70.79 22.20 -48.35
N ALA A 585 -70.00 21.12 -48.37
CA ALA A 585 -68.89 20.96 -49.31
C ALA A 585 -68.71 19.52 -49.79
N PHE A 586 -68.05 19.36 -50.93
CA PHE A 586 -67.35 18.12 -51.29
C PHE A 586 -65.84 18.39 -51.40
N THR A 587 -65.02 17.41 -51.01
CA THR A 587 -63.56 17.54 -50.98
C THR A 587 -62.94 16.83 -52.17
N LEU A 588 -62.16 17.56 -52.96
CA LEU A 588 -61.31 17.02 -54.02
C LEU A 588 -59.90 16.76 -53.49
N ARG A 589 -59.28 15.65 -53.92
CA ARG A 589 -57.91 15.30 -53.53
C ARG A 589 -57.01 15.06 -54.73
N VAL A 590 -55.83 15.67 -54.66
CA VAL A 590 -54.69 15.37 -55.53
C VAL A 590 -53.48 15.00 -54.68
N SER A 591 -52.72 14.01 -55.13
CA SER A 591 -51.52 13.53 -54.43
C SER A 591 -50.30 13.55 -55.33
N PHE A 592 -49.16 13.97 -54.77
CA PHE A 592 -47.87 14.00 -55.45
C PHE A 592 -46.82 13.23 -54.66
N THR A 593 -45.92 12.57 -55.38
CA THR A 593 -44.65 12.11 -54.83
C THR A 593 -43.58 13.13 -55.19
N THR A 594 -42.74 13.52 -54.23
CA THR A 594 -41.76 14.60 -54.37
C THR A 594 -40.40 14.15 -53.86
N LEU A 595 -39.36 14.88 -54.25
CA LEU A 595 -38.05 14.77 -53.60
C LEU A 595 -38.18 15.09 -52.09
N PRO A 596 -37.40 14.42 -51.21
CA PRO A 596 -37.48 14.64 -49.77
C PRO A 596 -37.29 16.12 -49.42
N LEU A 597 -38.02 16.58 -48.39
CA LEU A 597 -38.10 17.98 -47.94
C LEU A 597 -38.70 19.00 -48.91
N LYS A 598 -39.06 18.62 -50.14
CA LYS A 598 -39.65 19.55 -51.14
C LYS A 598 -41.18 19.59 -51.13
N GLN A 599 -41.80 18.72 -50.34
CA GLN A 599 -43.25 18.59 -50.17
C GLN A 599 -43.96 19.92 -49.86
N TRP A 600 -43.42 20.76 -48.98
CA TRP A 600 -44.04 22.06 -48.66
C TRP A 600 -43.93 23.06 -49.81
N THR A 601 -42.78 23.12 -50.48
CA THR A 601 -42.58 23.99 -51.66
C THR A 601 -43.58 23.65 -52.76
N VAL A 602 -43.75 22.36 -53.06
CA VAL A 602 -44.74 21.88 -54.05
C VAL A 602 -46.17 22.17 -53.58
N ARG A 603 -46.49 21.94 -52.29
CA ARG A 603 -47.82 22.23 -51.73
C ARG A 603 -48.17 23.72 -51.85
N PHE A 604 -47.26 24.63 -51.52
CA PHE A 604 -47.53 26.07 -51.59
C PHE A 604 -47.71 26.57 -53.03
N ALA A 605 -46.89 26.06 -53.96
CA ALA A 605 -47.05 26.38 -55.38
C ALA A 605 -48.38 25.84 -55.93
N LEU A 606 -48.77 24.62 -55.55
CA LEU A 606 -50.06 24.03 -55.90
C LEU A 606 -51.23 24.85 -55.33
N ASP A 607 -51.18 25.23 -54.05
CA ASP A 607 -52.23 26.03 -53.41
C ASP A 607 -52.45 27.37 -54.14
N SER A 608 -51.36 28.00 -54.60
CA SER A 608 -51.43 29.23 -55.40
C SER A 608 -52.09 29.00 -56.77
N GLN A 609 -51.74 27.90 -57.46
CA GLN A 609 -52.31 27.57 -58.76
C GLN A 609 -53.78 27.18 -58.68
N VAL A 610 -54.14 26.37 -57.68
CA VAL A 610 -55.53 25.95 -57.44
C VAL A 610 -56.40 27.16 -57.16
N LYS A 611 -55.94 28.09 -56.31
CA LYS A 611 -56.68 29.33 -56.07
C LYS A 611 -56.94 30.10 -57.38
N LYS A 612 -55.89 30.33 -58.18
CA LYS A 612 -55.98 31.08 -59.45
C LYS A 612 -56.97 30.43 -60.42
N HIS A 613 -56.91 29.12 -60.59
CA HIS A 613 -57.77 28.38 -61.53
C HIS A 613 -59.21 28.24 -61.03
N PHE A 614 -59.43 28.08 -59.73
CA PHE A 614 -60.78 28.06 -59.17
C PHE A 614 -61.47 29.42 -59.32
N ASP A 615 -60.73 30.52 -59.12
CA ASP A 615 -61.24 31.87 -59.35
C ASP A 615 -61.56 32.11 -60.84
N LEU A 616 -60.70 31.67 -61.77
CA LEU A 616 -60.92 31.81 -63.23
C LEU A 616 -62.09 30.97 -63.74
N ALA A 617 -62.25 29.75 -63.23
CA ALA A 617 -63.37 28.86 -63.59
C ALA A 617 -64.67 29.25 -62.86
N GLY A 618 -64.66 30.22 -61.94
CA GLY A 618 -65.81 30.60 -61.13
C GLY A 618 -66.34 29.43 -60.30
N VAL A 619 -65.44 28.65 -59.70
CA VAL A 619 -65.78 27.56 -58.77
C VAL A 619 -65.99 28.18 -57.39
N ARG A 620 -67.21 28.05 -56.84
CA ARG A 620 -67.54 28.65 -55.54
C ARG A 620 -66.89 27.89 -54.38
N ALA A 621 -66.28 28.65 -53.48
CA ALA A 621 -65.90 28.17 -52.16
C ALA A 621 -67.15 27.75 -51.36
N PRO A 622 -67.03 26.79 -50.42
CA PRO A 622 -68.19 26.30 -49.67
C PRO A 622 -68.84 27.40 -48.84
N VAL A 623 -70.14 27.60 -49.03
CA VAL A 623 -70.93 28.61 -48.31
C VAL A 623 -71.84 27.95 -47.28
N GLN A 624 -71.87 28.51 -46.06
CA GLN A 624 -72.80 28.06 -45.05
C GLN A 624 -74.23 28.50 -45.40
N THR A 625 -75.10 27.53 -45.68
CA THR A 625 -76.51 27.79 -45.99
C THR A 625 -77.36 27.70 -44.73
N TYR A 626 -78.21 28.71 -44.49
CA TYR A 626 -79.21 28.70 -43.42
C TYR A 626 -80.61 28.76 -44.04
N GLN A 627 -81.52 27.92 -43.55
CA GLN A 627 -82.94 28.01 -43.87
C GLN A 627 -83.66 28.67 -42.70
N VAL A 628 -84.12 29.91 -42.89
CA VAL A 628 -84.96 30.59 -41.90
C VAL A 628 -86.40 30.09 -42.08
N LEU A 629 -86.92 29.38 -41.09
CA LEU A 629 -88.33 29.00 -41.09
C LEU A 629 -89.20 30.24 -40.84
N PRO A 630 -90.25 30.50 -41.64
CA PRO A 630 -91.21 31.57 -41.36
C PRO A 630 -91.86 31.34 -39.99
N ALA A 631 -92.02 32.41 -39.20
CA ALA A 631 -92.76 32.34 -37.94
C ALA A 631 -94.21 31.86 -38.22
N PRO A 632 -94.75 30.91 -37.44
CA PRO A 632 -96.09 30.38 -37.70
C PRO A 632 -97.13 31.49 -37.51
N GLY A 633 -97.73 31.95 -38.62
CA GLY A 633 -98.84 32.93 -38.62
C GLY A 633 -98.80 34.07 -39.66
N ALA A 634 -97.74 34.22 -40.46
CA ALA A 634 -97.67 35.29 -41.47
C ALA A 634 -98.12 34.81 -42.87
N THR A 635 -99.15 35.44 -43.43
CA THR A 635 -99.61 35.29 -44.83
C THR A 635 -98.50 35.68 -45.83
N PRO A 636 -98.45 35.05 -47.02
CA PRO A 636 -97.40 35.32 -48.00
C PRO A 636 -97.52 36.74 -48.58
N ALA A 637 -96.54 37.59 -48.30
CA ALA A 637 -96.38 38.87 -48.98
C ALA A 637 -95.54 38.69 -50.26
N GLU A 638 -95.89 39.44 -51.30
CA GLU A 638 -95.33 39.42 -52.66
C GLU A 638 -93.78 39.42 -52.73
N PRO A 639 -93.19 38.90 -53.83
CA PRO A 639 -91.75 38.84 -53.98
C PRO A 639 -91.17 40.24 -54.15
N LEU A 640 -90.27 40.63 -53.25
CA LEU A 640 -89.40 41.80 -53.43
C LEU A 640 -88.32 41.50 -54.50
N PRO A 641 -87.92 42.49 -55.31
CA PRO A 641 -86.97 42.28 -56.41
C PRO A 641 -85.56 41.96 -55.88
N PRO A 642 -84.72 41.27 -56.67
CA PRO A 642 -83.40 40.82 -56.23
C PRO A 642 -82.47 42.00 -55.95
N GLY A 643 -82.02 42.12 -54.70
CA GLY A 643 -80.95 43.04 -54.31
C GLY A 643 -79.58 42.46 -54.63
N GLU A 644 -78.68 43.29 -55.15
CA GLU A 644 -77.31 42.93 -55.54
C GLU A 644 -76.51 42.29 -54.39
N PRO A 645 -75.61 41.34 -54.70
CA PRO A 645 -74.73 40.73 -53.71
C PRO A 645 -73.70 41.73 -53.21
N THR A 646 -73.71 41.99 -51.90
CA THR A 646 -72.62 42.69 -51.20
C THR A 646 -71.38 41.81 -51.17
N LEU A 647 -70.28 42.34 -51.73
CA LEU A 647 -68.92 41.81 -51.68
C LEU A 647 -68.36 41.75 -50.25
#